data_AF-A0A7R9M931-F1
#
_entry.id   AF-A0A7R9M931-F1
#
_cell.length_a   1.000
_cell.length_b   1.000
_cell.length_c   1.000
_cell.angle_alpha   90.00
_cell.angle_beta   90.00
_cell.angle_gamma   90.00
#
_symmetry.space_group_name_H-M   'P 1'
#
loop_
_entity.id
_entity.type
_entity.pdbx_description
1 polymer ?
#
loop_
_entity_poly.entity_id
_entity_poly.type
_entity_poly.pdbx_seq_one_letter_code
_entity_poly.pdbx_strand_id
1 'polypeptide(L)'
;KELLTIRASVRNELRQLEAKRRDLLQEISEYNNKYEVLKSQLIKKTSELERIQLSLEQTKYAQKEVLLKSNALLAPPLQLLPSLPQTGDLKSGDNAVNSRHRRNGYELCRMYNCFDYSRCSLFSPFLLYFYHPEDEDIDDTKDSDVREEHKLMNQFQRLRSQILDSFNGNIHVTFDPTIACVYVVILFRDRNHILTKDYLNSYLNSLSYWAGSIPVIIGGDYLRLPFDEVIDWRLAAIPLPIARITELHFLLRSYSDADIIELRRNGQLFLNRHLSSINAIIDTILALIRQSRLQIPSAGAREEQSQSLFNTTNPMKFFDATSGLVLIDTNGENEENLGPIEPPFPSIAYQRNYSLVITNGYKLWNDYRFDPFTTFPSLPFDPILSSDAKFMGSSYGFRPIGGGTGGAGKEFSEALGGNVPKEQFTVVILTYEREAVLIDSLQRLKGLPHLNKVLVIWNSARPPSADLRWPELGAPIHVIRAKRNSLNNRFLPYADIETDAILSMDDDAHLRHDEIIFGFRVWREARDRIVGFPGRYHAWDEPFSSFLYNSNYSCELSMVLTGAAFFHKYYSYLYTYSMPKAIRDKVDDYMNCEDIAMNFLVSHISRQPPIKVTSRWTFRCPGCPISLSEDDSHFNERHKCINYFVQIYGYMPLLNTQFRADSVLFKTRIPHDKQKLVMSLKPKHVEFEPTWNQIRATVEKVIVLKHVQRSEWNDRFPDLYQLCVAFPEPLGDRVYQETKTFLDQHVKQLYQTVVKSSHEGLLSAYHQQWLIYREGVTYMNILYMYLNTQHIKKHKYSEADLSYGCVDTSEQMLEIGELGLHLWKVNMIEPLKDSLVSLLLEAIEADRMGLPQNKSVVQGVILSLVHVEEYKKKGSLDLYQNLFESLFLKSTGEYYRREAEELLTSCDCSSYMEKVLTKLDAENLRSRSFLHTSSYPRVTAECEARMVGDHLSFLQTECPSMVHNEARKDLQNMYRLLKPIDSGLQVLVTEIQEHITRKGLEAISPLSARDDNVPQLFVEN
;
A
#
# COMPACT_ATOMS: atom_id res chain seq x y z
N LYS A 1 39.55 41.99 87.46
CA LYS A 1 39.78 40.54 87.29
C LYS A 1 38.52 39.83 86.76
N GLU A 2 37.35 40.01 87.36
CA GLU A 2 36.09 39.36 86.95
C GLU A 2 35.66 39.61 85.50
N LEU A 3 35.81 40.84 84.98
CA LEU A 3 35.50 41.16 83.58
C LEU A 3 36.37 40.38 82.57
N LEU A 4 37.61 40.03 82.92
CA LEU A 4 38.48 39.21 82.06
C LEU A 4 38.02 37.74 82.07
N THR A 5 37.53 37.25 83.21
CA THR A 5 36.95 35.91 83.34
C THR A 5 35.66 35.76 82.54
N ILE A 6 34.77 36.77 82.61
CA ILE A 6 33.53 36.83 81.82
C ILE A 6 33.86 36.90 80.32
N ARG A 7 34.83 37.72 79.92
CA ARG A 7 35.27 37.79 78.52
C ARG A 7 35.81 36.45 77.99
N ALA A 8 36.54 35.70 78.82
CA ALA A 8 37.03 34.38 78.45
C ALA A 8 35.89 33.34 78.34
N SER A 9 34.93 33.37 79.26
CA SER A 9 33.75 32.50 79.25
C SER A 9 32.86 32.76 78.04
N VAL A 10 32.50 34.03 77.76
CA VAL A 10 31.70 34.41 76.59
C VAL A 10 32.41 34.02 75.29
N ARG A 11 33.75 34.17 75.22
CA ARG A 11 34.51 33.78 74.02
C ARG A 11 34.53 32.27 73.79
N ASN A 12 34.53 31.47 74.86
CA ASN A 12 34.42 30.02 74.76
C ASN A 12 33.01 29.57 74.37
N GLU A 13 31.96 30.19 74.92
CA GLU A 13 30.59 29.93 74.48
C GLU A 13 30.36 30.34 73.03
N LEU A 14 30.90 31.48 72.59
CA LEU A 14 30.83 31.90 71.19
C LEU A 14 31.54 30.90 70.27
N ARG A 15 32.69 30.37 70.68
CA ARG A 15 33.39 29.30 69.93
C ARG A 15 32.59 28.01 69.87
N GLN A 16 31.92 27.62 70.96
CA GLN A 16 31.06 26.43 70.98
C GLN A 16 29.82 26.62 70.09
N LEU A 17 29.22 27.81 70.08
CA LEU A 17 28.10 28.15 69.21
C LEU A 17 28.53 28.21 67.73
N GLU A 18 29.72 28.73 67.44
CA GLU A 18 30.29 28.70 66.09
C GLU A 18 30.61 27.28 65.62
N ALA A 19 31.08 26.40 66.51
CA ALA A 19 31.29 24.99 66.20
C ALA A 19 29.96 24.29 65.88
N LYS A 20 28.96 24.41 66.76
CA LYS A 20 27.60 23.88 66.51
C LYS A 20 26.98 24.42 65.22
N ARG A 21 27.20 25.70 64.91
CA ARG A 21 26.73 26.30 63.65
C ARG A 21 27.40 25.65 62.44
N ARG A 22 28.70 25.35 62.51
CA ARG A 22 29.40 24.64 61.43
C ARG A 22 28.89 23.22 61.25
N ASP A 23 28.67 22.50 62.34
CA ASP A 23 28.16 21.13 62.30
C ASP A 23 26.74 21.08 61.68
N LEU A 24 25.85 22.00 62.08
CA LEU A 24 24.51 22.11 61.49
C LEU A 24 24.55 22.49 60.01
N LEU A 25 25.46 23.38 59.59
CA LEU A 25 25.63 23.72 58.17
C LEU A 25 26.14 22.53 57.36
N GLN A 26 26.99 21.69 57.95
CA GLN A 26 27.46 20.46 57.31
C GLN A 26 26.32 19.44 57.17
N GLU A 27 25.50 19.22 58.21
CA GLU A 27 24.32 18.35 58.13
C GLU A 27 23.31 18.85 57.08
N ILE A 28 23.04 20.16 57.01
CA ILE A 28 22.15 20.73 55.98
C ILE A 28 22.69 20.46 54.57
N SER A 29 24.01 20.57 54.37
CA SER A 29 24.66 20.25 53.10
C SER A 29 24.51 18.76 52.73
N GLU A 30 24.67 17.86 53.70
CA GLU A 30 24.48 16.41 53.50
C GLU A 30 23.03 16.06 53.18
N TYR A 31 22.06 16.67 53.86
CA TYR A 31 20.63 16.47 53.57
C TYR A 31 20.24 17.03 52.20
N ASN A 32 20.77 18.20 51.80
CA ASN A 32 20.54 18.74 50.45
C ASN A 32 21.12 17.83 49.36
N ASN A 33 22.31 17.26 49.57
CA ASN A 33 22.88 16.30 48.63
C ASN A 33 22.02 15.04 48.53
N LYS A 34 21.52 14.51 49.66
CA LYS A 34 20.58 13.37 49.65
C LYS A 34 19.28 13.71 48.93
N TYR A 35 18.74 14.91 49.12
CA TYR A 35 17.54 15.39 48.44
C TYR A 35 17.73 15.47 46.92
N GLU A 36 18.83 16.03 46.44
CA GLU A 36 19.13 16.10 45.01
C GLU A 36 19.35 14.70 44.38
N VAL A 37 19.98 13.77 45.11
CA VAL A 37 20.12 12.37 44.66
C VAL A 37 18.74 11.69 44.55
N LEU A 38 17.88 11.83 45.56
CA LEU A 38 16.53 11.27 45.55
C LEU A 38 15.66 11.89 44.45
N LYS A 39 15.78 13.20 44.22
CA LYS A 39 15.10 13.91 43.13
C LYS A 39 15.55 13.42 41.76
N SER A 40 16.85 13.20 41.56
CA SER A 40 17.40 12.61 40.34
C SER A 40 16.91 11.17 40.12
N GLN A 41 16.83 10.37 41.19
CA GLN A 41 16.27 9.01 41.13
C GLN A 41 14.78 9.02 40.80
N LEU A 42 14.01 9.95 41.37
CA LEU A 42 12.59 10.11 41.08
C LEU A 42 12.38 10.46 39.60
N ILE A 43 13.12 11.43 39.05
CA ILE A 43 13.04 11.80 37.63
C ILE A 43 13.38 10.60 36.73
N LYS A 44 14.44 9.84 37.05
CA LYS A 44 14.78 8.60 36.33
C LYS A 44 13.65 7.58 36.38
N LYS A 45 13.09 7.32 37.56
CA LYS A 45 11.99 6.35 37.72
C LYS A 45 10.70 6.80 37.03
N THR A 46 10.42 8.10 37.01
CA THR A 46 9.27 8.66 36.29
C THR A 46 9.45 8.50 34.78
N SER A 47 10.66 8.76 34.25
CA SER A 47 10.96 8.55 32.83
C SER A 47 10.96 7.08 32.41
N GLU A 48 11.38 6.17 33.29
CA GLU A 48 11.27 4.72 33.06
C GLU A 48 9.80 4.29 33.01
N LEU A 49 8.96 4.83 33.91
CA LEU A 49 7.54 4.53 33.98
C LEU A 49 6.78 5.04 32.74
N GLU A 50 7.06 6.26 32.28
CA GLU A 50 6.52 6.79 31.02
C GLU A 50 6.92 5.93 29.82
N ARG A 51 8.19 5.48 29.77
CA ARG A 51 8.68 4.62 28.68
C ARG A 51 8.03 3.24 28.69
N ILE A 52 7.80 2.66 29.87
CA ILE A 52 7.10 1.39 30.03
C ILE A 52 5.63 1.54 29.65
N GLN A 53 4.97 2.65 30.01
CA GLN A 53 3.59 2.94 29.59
C GLN A 53 3.48 3.03 28.06
N LEU A 54 4.41 3.73 27.41
CA LEU A 54 4.47 3.84 25.95
C LEU A 54 4.69 2.49 25.26
N SER A 55 5.58 1.65 25.81
CA SER A 55 5.81 0.28 25.33
C SER A 55 4.59 -0.62 25.52
N LEU A 56 3.90 -0.48 26.66
CA LEU A 56 2.68 -1.23 26.96
C LEU A 56 1.52 -0.81 26.03
N GLU A 57 1.40 0.48 25.71
CA GLU A 57 0.44 0.96 24.71
C GLU A 57 0.77 0.46 23.30
N GLN A 58 2.05 0.48 22.90
CA GLN A 58 2.47 -0.07 21.60
C GLN A 58 2.21 -1.57 21.50
N THR A 59 2.50 -2.32 22.56
CA THR A 59 2.23 -3.77 22.60
C THR A 59 0.72 -4.06 22.58
N LYS A 60 -0.10 -3.27 23.27
CA LYS A 60 -1.57 -3.33 23.19
C LYS A 60 -2.09 -2.99 21.79
N TYR A 61 -1.48 -2.01 21.11
CA TYR A 61 -1.83 -1.66 19.73
C TYR A 61 -1.47 -2.78 18.76
N ALA A 62 -0.26 -3.35 18.86
CA ALA A 62 0.15 -4.49 18.04
C ALA A 62 -0.74 -5.72 18.28
N GLN A 63 -1.13 -5.99 19.54
CA GLN A 63 -2.08 -7.04 19.87
C GLN A 63 -3.48 -6.77 19.29
N LYS A 64 -3.95 -5.52 19.35
CA LYS A 64 -5.20 -5.10 18.67
C LYS A 64 -5.11 -5.23 17.16
N GLU A 65 -3.98 -4.92 16.55
CA GLU A 65 -3.76 -5.05 15.10
C GLU A 65 -3.80 -6.51 14.64
N VAL A 66 -3.25 -7.42 15.47
CA VAL A 66 -3.36 -8.88 15.27
C VAL A 66 -4.81 -9.37 15.43
N LEU A 67 -5.59 -8.80 16.35
CA LEU A 67 -7.03 -9.09 16.52
C LEU A 67 -7.90 -8.48 15.41
N LEU A 68 -7.59 -7.27 14.94
CA LEU A 68 -8.28 -6.56 13.85
C LEU A 68 -8.14 -7.27 12.50
N LYS A 69 -7.04 -7.99 12.27
CA LYS A 69 -6.89 -8.88 11.11
C LYS A 69 -7.77 -10.13 11.19
N SER A 70 -8.39 -10.42 12.35
CA SER A 70 -9.14 -11.66 12.58
C SER A 70 -10.66 -11.49 12.51
N ASN A 71 -11.26 -10.32 12.74
CA ASN A 71 -12.71 -10.20 12.91
C ASN A 71 -13.27 -8.83 12.44
N ALA A 72 -13.79 -8.72 11.22
CA ALA A 72 -14.73 -7.64 10.87
C ALA A 72 -15.87 -8.18 9.98
N LEU A 73 -16.99 -8.53 10.63
CA LEU A 73 -18.24 -8.95 9.98
C LEU A 73 -19.04 -7.72 9.55
N LEU A 74 -19.19 -7.49 8.25
CA LEU A 74 -20.04 -6.42 7.69
C LEU A 74 -21.53 -6.84 7.71
N ALA A 75 -22.41 -5.89 8.07
CA ALA A 75 -23.87 -6.05 8.09
C ALA A 75 -24.55 -5.46 6.85
N PRO A 76 -25.84 -5.80 6.58
CA PRO A 76 -26.57 -5.38 5.39
C PRO A 76 -26.62 -3.93 4.97
N PRO A 77 -26.39 -3.56 3.68
CA PRO A 77 -26.79 -2.27 3.27
C PRO A 77 -28.30 -2.10 3.26
N LEU A 78 -28.76 -0.94 3.72
CA LEU A 78 -30.13 -0.47 3.64
C LEU A 78 -30.50 -0.20 2.18
N GLN A 79 -31.51 -0.90 1.71
CA GLN A 79 -32.07 -0.70 0.38
C GLN A 79 -32.82 0.63 0.31
N LEU A 80 -32.20 1.64 -0.31
CA LEU A 80 -32.83 2.95 -0.52
C LEU A 80 -33.60 2.95 -1.85
N LEU A 81 -34.84 2.45 -1.81
CA LEU A 81 -35.78 2.60 -2.92
C LEU A 81 -36.22 4.08 -3.05
N PRO A 82 -36.53 4.57 -4.26
CA PRO A 82 -37.35 5.76 -4.42
C PRO A 82 -38.72 5.48 -3.79
N SER A 83 -39.19 6.35 -2.89
CA SER A 83 -40.51 6.25 -2.29
C SER A 83 -41.59 6.22 -3.38
N LEU A 84 -42.34 5.12 -3.44
CA LEU A 84 -43.63 5.10 -4.15
C LEU A 84 -44.57 6.13 -3.48
N PRO A 85 -45.45 6.81 -4.22
CA PRO A 85 -46.37 7.79 -3.65
C PRO A 85 -47.25 7.13 -2.58
N GLN A 86 -47.26 7.70 -1.38
CA GLN A 86 -48.12 7.25 -0.29
C GLN A 86 -49.59 7.38 -0.69
N THR A 87 -50.26 6.26 -0.92
CA THR A 87 -51.73 6.23 -0.92
C THR A 87 -52.21 5.84 0.48
N GLY A 88 -52.66 6.85 1.22
CA GLY A 88 -53.88 6.86 2.04
C GLY A 88 -54.11 5.78 3.11
N ASP A 89 -54.15 6.24 4.36
CA ASP A 89 -55.10 5.86 5.42
C ASP A 89 -55.49 4.38 5.58
N LEU A 90 -55.12 3.78 6.72
CA LEU A 90 -56.06 3.09 7.60
C LEU A 90 -55.44 2.80 8.99
N LYS A 91 -56.30 2.92 9.99
CA LYS A 91 -56.01 3.11 11.41
C LYS A 91 -55.72 1.80 12.16
N SER A 92 -55.06 2.00 13.29
CA SER A 92 -54.91 1.14 14.48
C SER A 92 -56.09 0.22 14.84
N GLY A 93 -55.78 -1.01 15.26
CA GLY A 93 -56.69 -1.87 16.04
C GLY A 93 -56.18 -3.31 16.24
N ASP A 94 -55.68 -3.58 17.45
CA ASP A 94 -55.76 -4.80 18.28
C ASP A 94 -55.56 -6.24 17.76
N ASN A 95 -54.94 -7.01 18.68
CA ASN A 95 -54.96 -8.46 18.88
C ASN A 95 -53.93 -9.32 18.15
N ALA A 96 -52.85 -9.59 18.88
CA ALA A 96 -52.13 -10.85 18.81
C ALA A 96 -53.09 -12.02 19.10
N VAL A 97 -53.11 -13.02 18.21
CA VAL A 97 -53.04 -14.48 18.49
C VAL A 97 -53.31 -15.24 17.17
N ASN A 98 -52.38 -16.14 16.83
CA ASN A 98 -52.48 -17.26 15.90
C ASN A 98 -52.90 -17.01 14.43
N SER A 99 -51.93 -16.91 13.54
CA SER A 99 -51.97 -17.66 12.27
C SER A 99 -50.58 -17.83 11.65
N ARG A 100 -50.23 -19.08 11.39
CA ARG A 100 -49.09 -19.49 10.55
C ARG A 100 -49.42 -19.23 9.06
N HIS A 101 -49.61 -17.97 8.66
CA HIS A 101 -49.66 -17.56 7.26
C HIS A 101 -49.31 -16.07 7.12
N ARG A 102 -48.01 -15.78 6.96
CA ARG A 102 -47.53 -14.58 6.24
C ARG A 102 -46.32 -14.96 5.38
N ARG A 103 -46.54 -15.89 4.44
CA ARG A 103 -45.92 -15.79 3.11
C ARG A 103 -46.88 -14.88 2.33
N ASN A 104 -46.47 -13.64 2.06
CA ASN A 104 -46.92 -12.79 0.95
C ASN A 104 -46.52 -11.33 1.23
N GLY A 105 -45.23 -11.07 1.04
CA GLY A 105 -44.70 -9.75 0.70
C GLY A 105 -43.79 -9.78 -0.55
N TYR A 106 -43.66 -10.95 -1.20
CA TYR A 106 -42.70 -11.22 -2.27
C TYR A 106 -43.31 -11.38 -3.66
N GLU A 107 -44.61 -11.07 -3.84
CA GLU A 107 -45.28 -11.30 -5.13
C GLU A 107 -45.02 -10.21 -6.20
N LEU A 108 -44.21 -9.18 -5.94
CA LEU A 108 -43.77 -8.21 -6.96
C LEU A 108 -42.30 -7.80 -6.76
N CYS A 109 -41.44 -8.81 -6.79
CA CYS A 109 -39.99 -8.66 -6.94
C CYS A 109 -39.67 -8.21 -8.38
N ARG A 110 -38.94 -7.10 -8.56
CA ARG A 110 -38.42 -6.56 -9.83
C ARG A 110 -36.92 -6.27 -9.66
N MET A 111 -36.19 -6.14 -10.77
CA MET A 111 -34.73 -5.88 -10.84
C MET A 111 -34.19 -4.64 -10.06
N TYR A 112 -35.02 -3.91 -9.32
CA TYR A 112 -34.62 -2.78 -8.48
C TYR A 112 -35.00 -2.93 -6.99
N ASN A 113 -35.83 -3.91 -6.60
CA ASN A 113 -36.39 -4.01 -5.25
C ASN A 113 -36.14 -5.35 -4.51
N CYS A 114 -35.41 -6.30 -5.09
CA CYS A 114 -35.06 -7.58 -4.44
C CYS A 114 -33.58 -7.75 -4.05
N PHE A 115 -32.82 -6.66 -4.00
CA PHE A 115 -31.35 -6.70 -3.91
C PHE A 115 -30.88 -6.59 -2.46
N ASP A 116 -30.11 -7.58 -2.01
CA ASP A 116 -29.45 -7.66 -0.70
C ASP A 116 -27.95 -7.92 -0.92
N TYR A 117 -27.16 -6.84 -1.01
CA TYR A 117 -25.76 -6.86 -1.44
C TYR A 117 -24.73 -7.17 -0.34
N SER A 118 -25.17 -7.61 0.83
CA SER A 118 -24.32 -7.74 2.02
C SER A 118 -23.90 -9.10 2.48
N ARG A 119 -24.45 -10.16 1.91
CA ARG A 119 -24.45 -11.46 2.60
C ARG A 119 -23.05 -12.08 2.79
N CYS A 120 -22.01 -11.52 2.17
CA CYS A 120 -20.63 -11.90 2.49
C CYS A 120 -19.88 -10.84 3.28
N SER A 121 -19.49 -11.23 4.49
CA SER A 121 -18.28 -10.76 5.16
C SER A 121 -17.03 -11.36 4.50
N LEU A 122 -15.92 -10.61 4.50
CA LEU A 122 -14.56 -11.04 4.14
C LEU A 122 -14.06 -12.27 4.93
N PHE A 123 -14.67 -12.53 6.10
CA PHE A 123 -14.30 -13.61 7.02
C PHE A 123 -15.31 -14.76 7.05
N SER A 124 -16.34 -14.72 6.18
CA SER A 124 -17.28 -15.84 6.02
C SER A 124 -16.60 -16.97 5.24
N PRO A 125 -16.90 -18.26 5.51
CA PRO A 125 -16.31 -19.42 4.80
C PRO A 125 -16.60 -19.51 3.29
N PHE A 126 -17.05 -18.41 2.66
CA PHE A 126 -17.40 -18.32 1.24
C PHE A 126 -18.40 -19.41 0.83
N LEU A 127 -19.47 -19.55 1.62
CA LEU A 127 -20.49 -20.56 1.37
C LEU A 127 -21.22 -20.25 0.05
N LEU A 128 -21.10 -21.16 -0.90
CA LEU A 128 -21.73 -21.11 -2.22
C LEU A 128 -23.12 -21.70 -2.12
N TYR A 129 -24.13 -20.95 -2.58
CA TYR A 129 -25.48 -21.49 -2.76
C TYR A 129 -25.78 -21.65 -4.24
N PHE A 130 -26.17 -22.86 -4.59
CA PHE A 130 -26.66 -23.20 -5.91
C PHE A 130 -28.18 -23.23 -5.84
N TYR A 131 -28.84 -22.55 -6.77
CA TYR A 131 -30.30 -22.62 -6.89
C TYR A 131 -30.73 -24.06 -7.18
N HIS A 132 -31.43 -24.68 -6.22
CA HIS A 132 -31.95 -26.04 -6.32
C HIS A 132 -33.21 -26.03 -7.21
N PRO A 133 -33.44 -27.05 -8.06
CA PRO A 133 -34.60 -27.12 -8.96
C PRO A 133 -35.98 -27.23 -8.25
N GLU A 134 -36.04 -27.32 -6.92
CA GLU A 134 -37.30 -27.46 -6.16
C GLU A 134 -37.85 -26.13 -5.62
N ASP A 135 -37.14 -25.01 -5.81
CA ASP A 135 -37.66 -23.66 -5.54
C ASP A 135 -38.53 -23.13 -6.69
N GLU A 136 -38.80 -23.98 -7.68
CA GLU A 136 -39.69 -23.77 -8.83
C GLU A 136 -41.13 -24.17 -8.48
N ASP A 137 -41.95 -23.26 -7.95
CA ASP A 137 -43.40 -23.36 -8.14
C ASP A 137 -43.72 -22.91 -9.58
N ILE A 138 -43.42 -23.78 -10.56
CA ILE A 138 -44.02 -23.66 -11.89
C ILE A 138 -45.47 -24.07 -11.72
N ASP A 139 -46.37 -23.10 -11.80
CA ASP A 139 -47.81 -23.32 -11.76
C ASP A 139 -48.19 -24.28 -12.90
N ASP A 140 -48.53 -25.50 -12.50
CA ASP A 140 -48.88 -26.65 -13.33
C ASP A 140 -50.24 -26.39 -14.01
N THR A 141 -50.29 -25.43 -14.94
CA THR A 141 -51.50 -25.13 -15.70
C THR A 141 -51.29 -25.25 -17.21
N LYS A 142 -51.63 -26.46 -17.67
CA LYS A 142 -52.29 -26.77 -18.95
C LYS A 142 -51.64 -26.19 -20.20
N ASP A 143 -50.73 -26.96 -20.80
CA ASP A 143 -50.83 -27.22 -22.23
C ASP A 143 -50.25 -28.58 -22.60
N SER A 144 -51.07 -29.39 -23.27
CA SER A 144 -50.83 -30.82 -23.51
C SER A 144 -50.11 -31.08 -24.83
N ASP A 145 -49.05 -30.33 -25.15
CA ASP A 145 -48.37 -30.51 -26.43
C ASP A 145 -46.85 -30.36 -26.43
N VAL A 146 -46.20 -30.65 -25.28
CA VAL A 146 -44.76 -30.48 -25.16
C VAL A 146 -44.07 -31.68 -24.51
N ARG A 147 -44.05 -32.80 -25.25
CA ARG A 147 -43.38 -34.04 -24.83
C ARG A 147 -41.91 -34.11 -25.28
N GLU A 148 -41.48 -33.23 -26.17
CA GLU A 148 -40.07 -33.07 -26.60
C GLU A 148 -39.28 -32.12 -25.68
N GLU A 149 -39.84 -31.00 -25.19
CA GLU A 149 -39.14 -30.13 -24.21
C GLU A 149 -38.89 -30.85 -22.88
N HIS A 150 -39.77 -31.78 -22.48
CA HIS A 150 -39.61 -32.57 -21.24
C HIS A 150 -38.40 -33.52 -21.29
N LYS A 151 -37.95 -33.99 -22.47
CA LYS A 151 -36.74 -34.84 -22.57
C LYS A 151 -35.45 -34.02 -22.46
N LEU A 152 -35.46 -32.80 -22.98
CA LEU A 152 -34.31 -31.89 -22.93
C LEU A 152 -34.18 -31.27 -21.53
N MET A 153 -35.29 -30.88 -20.89
CA MET A 153 -35.35 -30.48 -19.46
C MET A 153 -34.80 -31.57 -18.53
N ASN A 154 -35.01 -32.84 -18.85
CA ASN A 154 -34.40 -33.95 -18.11
C ASN A 154 -32.88 -34.09 -18.33
N GLN A 155 -32.32 -33.74 -19.50
CA GLN A 155 -30.87 -33.64 -19.71
C GLN A 155 -30.28 -32.41 -19.01
N PHE A 156 -30.99 -31.28 -19.02
CA PHE A 156 -30.63 -30.06 -18.29
C PHE A 156 -30.64 -30.28 -16.77
N GLN A 157 -31.67 -30.93 -16.23
CA GLN A 157 -31.76 -31.32 -14.82
C GLN A 157 -30.70 -32.36 -14.45
N ARG A 158 -30.33 -33.30 -15.34
CA ARG A 158 -29.24 -34.25 -15.10
C ARG A 158 -27.87 -33.61 -15.07
N LEU A 159 -27.57 -32.67 -15.97
CA LEU A 159 -26.28 -31.97 -15.96
C LEU A 159 -26.20 -31.04 -14.75
N ARG A 160 -27.29 -30.34 -14.43
CA ARG A 160 -27.44 -29.50 -13.24
C ARG A 160 -27.35 -30.32 -11.95
N SER A 161 -27.94 -31.51 -11.89
CA SER A 161 -27.84 -32.45 -10.77
C SER A 161 -26.45 -33.07 -10.66
N GLN A 162 -25.78 -33.41 -11.77
CA GLN A 162 -24.39 -33.89 -11.75
C GLN A 162 -23.41 -32.83 -11.24
N ILE A 163 -23.63 -31.56 -11.58
CA ILE A 163 -22.87 -30.43 -11.04
C ILE A 163 -23.14 -30.30 -9.54
N LEU A 164 -24.42 -30.25 -9.12
CA LEU A 164 -24.83 -30.20 -7.71
C LEU A 164 -24.30 -31.39 -6.89
N ASP A 165 -24.31 -32.60 -7.43
CA ASP A 165 -23.80 -33.82 -6.82
C ASP A 165 -22.27 -33.81 -6.68
N SER A 166 -21.56 -33.18 -7.60
CA SER A 166 -20.11 -32.96 -7.52
C SER A 166 -19.72 -31.95 -6.42
N PHE A 167 -20.66 -31.08 -6.06
CA PHE A 167 -20.50 -30.07 -4.99
C PHE A 167 -21.07 -30.53 -3.64
N ASN A 168 -21.87 -31.60 -3.63
CA ASN A 168 -22.45 -32.21 -2.45
C ASN A 168 -21.34 -32.81 -1.56
N GLY A 169 -21.18 -32.28 -0.35
CA GLY A 169 -20.12 -32.67 0.58
C GLY A 169 -18.90 -31.73 0.61
N ASN A 170 -18.90 -30.66 -0.19
CA ASN A 170 -17.90 -29.61 -0.08
C ASN A 170 -18.23 -28.68 1.11
N ILE A 171 -17.29 -28.53 2.04
CA ILE A 171 -17.45 -27.70 3.27
C ILE A 171 -17.77 -26.22 3.00
N HIS A 172 -17.60 -25.79 1.74
CA HIS A 172 -17.87 -24.44 1.27
C HIS A 172 -19.18 -24.29 0.48
N VAL A 173 -20.04 -25.31 0.45
CA VAL A 173 -21.33 -25.27 -0.26
C VAL A 173 -22.45 -25.38 0.77
N THR A 174 -23.41 -24.47 0.71
CA THR A 174 -24.57 -24.44 1.60
C THR A 174 -25.86 -24.58 0.81
N PHE A 175 -26.79 -25.34 1.37
CA PHE A 175 -28.17 -25.46 0.87
C PHE A 175 -29.14 -24.54 1.59
N ASP A 176 -28.67 -23.80 2.60
CA ASP A 176 -29.44 -22.76 3.27
C ASP A 176 -29.13 -21.40 2.62
N PRO A 177 -30.11 -20.76 1.93
CA PRO A 177 -29.90 -19.50 1.25
C PRO A 177 -29.67 -18.34 2.22
N THR A 178 -29.91 -18.47 3.53
CA THR A 178 -29.75 -17.37 4.50
C THR A 178 -28.30 -17.18 4.98
N ILE A 179 -27.48 -18.22 4.89
CA ILE A 179 -26.05 -18.24 5.28
C ILE A 179 -25.11 -18.18 4.07
N ALA A 180 -25.67 -18.15 2.86
CA ALA A 180 -24.94 -18.16 1.60
C ALA A 180 -24.35 -16.80 1.23
N CYS A 181 -23.14 -16.85 0.70
CA CYS A 181 -22.32 -15.69 0.35
C CYS A 181 -22.35 -15.43 -1.18
N VAL A 182 -22.09 -16.46 -1.99
CA VAL A 182 -22.11 -16.35 -3.46
C VAL A 182 -23.25 -17.21 -4.00
N TYR A 183 -24.20 -16.60 -4.71
CA TYR A 183 -25.27 -17.34 -5.38
C TYR A 183 -24.87 -17.58 -6.81
N VAL A 184 -24.66 -18.84 -7.15
CA VAL A 184 -24.22 -19.26 -8.47
C VAL A 184 -25.46 -19.46 -9.33
N VAL A 185 -25.64 -18.58 -10.30
CA VAL A 185 -26.77 -18.64 -11.23
C VAL A 185 -26.27 -19.16 -12.55
N ILE A 186 -26.64 -20.39 -12.86
CA ILE A 186 -26.21 -21.03 -14.08
C ILE A 186 -27.20 -20.66 -15.19
N LEU A 187 -26.72 -19.88 -16.16
CA LEU A 187 -27.42 -19.57 -17.40
C LEU A 187 -26.85 -20.48 -18.50
N PHE A 188 -27.70 -21.24 -19.19
CA PHE A 188 -27.30 -22.03 -20.36
C PHE A 188 -28.01 -21.50 -21.61
N ARG A 189 -27.30 -21.47 -22.75
CA ARG A 189 -27.89 -21.22 -24.07
C ARG A 189 -28.14 -22.56 -24.77
N ASP A 190 -29.38 -22.80 -25.16
CA ASP A 190 -29.72 -23.90 -26.06
C ASP A 190 -29.36 -23.53 -27.51
N ARG A 191 -28.94 -24.52 -28.31
CA ARG A 191 -28.52 -24.29 -29.72
C ARG A 191 -29.69 -23.93 -30.64
N ASN A 192 -30.93 -24.22 -30.26
CA ASN A 192 -32.11 -24.03 -31.13
C ASN A 192 -33.11 -22.98 -30.66
N HIS A 193 -33.02 -22.50 -29.41
CA HIS A 193 -33.86 -21.40 -28.93
C HIS A 193 -33.00 -20.15 -28.73
N ILE A 194 -33.31 -19.10 -29.50
CA ILE A 194 -32.93 -17.74 -29.15
C ILE A 194 -33.46 -17.54 -27.73
N LEU A 195 -32.56 -17.40 -26.74
CA LEU A 195 -32.91 -16.84 -25.44
C LEU A 195 -33.53 -15.47 -25.72
N THR A 196 -34.84 -15.42 -25.86
CA THR A 196 -35.56 -14.18 -26.05
C THR A 196 -35.27 -13.33 -24.82
N LYS A 197 -35.02 -12.04 -25.07
CA LYS A 197 -34.72 -11.04 -24.03
C LYS A 197 -35.74 -11.10 -22.88
N ASP A 198 -36.97 -11.53 -23.19
CA ASP A 198 -38.08 -11.73 -22.26
C ASP A 198 -37.95 -12.98 -21.38
N TYR A 199 -37.47 -14.12 -21.91
CA TYR A 199 -37.25 -15.32 -21.10
C TYR A 199 -36.10 -15.12 -20.10
N LEU A 200 -35.00 -14.50 -20.54
CA LEU A 200 -33.86 -14.24 -19.65
C LEU A 200 -34.25 -13.22 -18.57
N ASN A 201 -34.98 -12.16 -18.92
CA ASN A 201 -35.54 -11.26 -17.91
C ASN A 201 -36.52 -11.96 -16.97
N SER A 202 -37.41 -12.82 -17.48
CA SER A 202 -38.38 -13.55 -16.67
C SER A 202 -37.71 -14.55 -15.72
N TYR A 203 -36.69 -15.28 -16.19
CA TYR A 203 -35.91 -16.23 -15.40
C TYR A 203 -35.07 -15.53 -14.32
N LEU A 204 -34.44 -14.40 -14.65
CA LEU A 204 -33.73 -13.61 -13.65
C LEU A 204 -34.69 -12.96 -12.63
N ASN A 205 -35.92 -12.65 -13.03
CA ASN A 205 -36.96 -12.10 -12.15
C ASN A 205 -37.62 -13.17 -11.25
N SER A 206 -37.58 -14.46 -11.62
CA SER A 206 -38.16 -15.54 -10.81
C SER A 206 -37.22 -16.05 -9.70
N LEU A 207 -35.94 -15.67 -9.73
CA LEU A 207 -34.95 -16.08 -8.72
C LEU A 207 -35.00 -15.15 -7.51
N SER A 208 -35.40 -15.69 -6.36
CA SER A 208 -35.63 -14.98 -5.10
C SER A 208 -34.40 -14.27 -4.51
N TYR A 209 -33.17 -14.58 -4.95
CA TYR A 209 -31.91 -13.99 -4.42
C TYR A 209 -30.87 -13.61 -5.51
N TRP A 210 -31.26 -13.47 -6.78
CA TRP A 210 -30.35 -13.19 -7.94
C TRP A 210 -29.50 -11.90 -7.76
N ALA A 211 -29.98 -11.07 -6.87
CA ALA A 211 -29.78 -9.65 -6.74
C ALA A 211 -28.69 -9.25 -5.70
N GLY A 212 -27.79 -10.18 -5.35
CA GLY A 212 -26.70 -9.94 -4.37
C GLY A 212 -25.39 -10.65 -4.71
N SER A 213 -25.30 -11.25 -5.89
CA SER A 213 -24.22 -12.17 -6.27
C SER A 213 -23.41 -11.64 -7.43
N ILE A 214 -22.13 -11.98 -7.44
CA ILE A 214 -21.32 -11.88 -8.65
C ILE A 214 -21.82 -12.99 -9.58
N PRO A 215 -22.49 -12.67 -10.69
CA PRO A 215 -23.06 -13.70 -11.54
C PRO A 215 -21.94 -14.48 -12.22
N VAL A 216 -21.95 -15.80 -12.04
CA VAL A 216 -21.08 -16.72 -12.78
C VAL A 216 -21.81 -17.16 -14.03
N ILE A 217 -21.41 -16.65 -15.18
CA ILE A 217 -22.12 -16.85 -16.45
C ILE A 217 -21.47 -18.01 -17.19
N ILE A 218 -22.13 -19.17 -17.19
CA ILE A 218 -21.64 -20.36 -17.89
C ILE A 218 -21.99 -20.27 -19.38
N GLY A 219 -21.02 -20.51 -20.26
CA GLY A 219 -21.19 -20.29 -21.71
C GLY A 219 -21.04 -18.84 -22.15
N GLY A 220 -20.24 -18.06 -21.40
CA GLY A 220 -20.00 -16.63 -21.64
C GLY A 220 -19.56 -16.27 -23.07
N ASP A 221 -18.94 -17.19 -23.82
CA ASP A 221 -18.53 -16.99 -25.22
C ASP A 221 -19.71 -16.70 -26.17
N TYR A 222 -20.94 -17.07 -25.80
CA TYR A 222 -22.13 -17.01 -26.66
C TYR A 222 -23.26 -16.12 -26.12
N LEU A 223 -23.10 -15.53 -24.94
CA LEU A 223 -24.12 -14.72 -24.27
C LEU A 223 -23.70 -13.24 -24.27
N ARG A 224 -24.47 -12.37 -24.93
CA ARG A 224 -24.27 -10.91 -24.87
C ARG A 224 -25.24 -10.29 -23.86
N LEU A 225 -24.69 -9.62 -22.87
CA LEU A 225 -25.47 -8.90 -21.86
C LEU A 225 -25.94 -7.53 -22.38
N PRO A 226 -26.89 -6.85 -21.69
CA PRO A 226 -27.34 -5.52 -22.10
C PRO A 226 -26.16 -4.54 -22.19
N PHE A 227 -26.13 -3.76 -23.28
CA PHE A 227 -25.09 -2.76 -23.54
C PHE A 227 -23.65 -3.30 -23.57
N ASP A 228 -23.45 -4.59 -23.88
CA ASP A 228 -22.14 -5.25 -24.01
C ASP A 228 -21.20 -4.58 -25.03
N GLU A 229 -21.71 -3.70 -25.89
CA GLU A 229 -20.88 -2.88 -26.78
C GLU A 229 -20.09 -1.75 -26.07
N VAL A 230 -20.54 -1.31 -24.88
CA VAL A 230 -19.90 -0.22 -24.12
C VAL A 230 -19.63 -0.58 -22.66
N ILE A 231 -20.44 -1.44 -22.04
CA ILE A 231 -20.28 -1.94 -20.67
C ILE A 231 -19.46 -3.23 -20.71
N ASP A 232 -18.34 -3.25 -20.01
CA ASP A 232 -17.52 -4.45 -19.80
C ASP A 232 -18.02 -5.22 -18.59
N TRP A 233 -18.85 -6.22 -18.85
CA TRP A 233 -19.43 -7.06 -17.81
C TRP A 233 -18.41 -7.92 -17.07
N ARG A 234 -17.17 -8.10 -17.57
CA ARG A 234 -16.10 -8.80 -16.83
C ARG A 234 -15.71 -8.08 -15.55
N LEU A 235 -16.00 -6.78 -15.45
CA LEU A 235 -15.78 -5.98 -14.24
C LEU A 235 -16.85 -6.18 -13.17
N ALA A 236 -17.95 -6.88 -13.48
CA ALA A 236 -19.10 -7.08 -12.59
C ALA A 236 -19.59 -8.55 -12.54
N ALA A 237 -19.14 -9.40 -13.46
CA ALA A 237 -19.57 -10.78 -13.65
C ALA A 237 -18.36 -11.69 -13.96
N ILE A 238 -18.48 -12.98 -13.65
CA ILE A 238 -17.46 -14.00 -13.95
C ILE A 238 -17.94 -14.85 -15.12
N PRO A 239 -17.54 -14.55 -16.37
CA PRO A 239 -17.86 -15.42 -17.50
C PRO A 239 -16.99 -16.68 -17.47
N LEU A 240 -17.60 -17.84 -17.62
CA LEU A 240 -16.93 -19.14 -17.66
C LEU A 240 -17.37 -19.94 -18.89
N PRO A 241 -16.46 -20.45 -19.74
CA PRO A 241 -16.82 -21.38 -20.81
C PRO A 241 -17.38 -22.69 -20.24
N ILE A 242 -18.37 -23.29 -20.92
CA ILE A 242 -18.98 -24.57 -20.49
C ILE A 242 -17.93 -25.66 -20.26
N ALA A 243 -16.88 -25.69 -21.08
CA ALA A 243 -15.80 -26.68 -20.98
C ALA A 243 -14.98 -26.61 -19.68
N ARG A 244 -15.00 -25.46 -18.96
CA ARG A 244 -14.21 -25.24 -17.74
C ARG A 244 -15.04 -25.36 -16.46
N ILE A 245 -16.26 -25.88 -16.55
CA ILE A 245 -17.17 -25.97 -15.39
C ILE A 245 -16.60 -26.82 -14.25
N THR A 246 -15.80 -27.84 -14.56
CA THR A 246 -15.11 -28.68 -13.57
C THR A 246 -14.04 -27.93 -12.78
N GLU A 247 -13.54 -26.81 -13.30
CA GLU A 247 -12.54 -25.95 -12.67
C GLU A 247 -13.17 -24.80 -11.85
N LEU A 248 -14.50 -24.67 -11.86
CA LEU A 248 -15.24 -23.56 -11.24
C LEU A 248 -14.81 -23.32 -9.78
N HIS A 249 -14.67 -24.39 -9.00
CA HIS A 249 -14.22 -24.31 -7.61
C HIS A 249 -12.84 -23.66 -7.44
N PHE A 250 -11.87 -24.06 -8.27
CA PHE A 250 -10.51 -23.51 -8.22
C PHE A 250 -10.48 -22.05 -8.68
N LEU A 251 -11.30 -21.71 -9.68
CA LEU A 251 -11.43 -20.34 -10.18
C LEU A 251 -12.07 -19.41 -9.16
N LEU A 252 -13.16 -19.81 -8.52
CA LEU A 252 -13.81 -18.99 -7.49
C LEU A 252 -12.89 -18.75 -6.29
N ARG A 253 -12.04 -19.73 -5.93
CA ARG A 253 -11.02 -19.59 -4.88
C ARG A 253 -9.85 -18.67 -5.24
N SER A 254 -9.64 -18.41 -6.53
CA SER A 254 -8.53 -17.55 -6.98
C SER A 254 -8.82 -16.06 -6.82
N TYR A 255 -10.09 -15.67 -6.70
CA TYR A 255 -10.48 -14.29 -6.47
C TYR A 255 -10.20 -13.88 -5.04
N SER A 256 -9.49 -12.76 -4.88
CA SER A 256 -9.29 -12.18 -3.57
C SER A 256 -10.55 -11.45 -3.09
N ASP A 257 -10.61 -11.31 -1.79
CA ASP A 257 -11.51 -10.41 -1.07
C ASP A 257 -11.64 -9.00 -1.68
N ALA A 258 -10.51 -8.43 -2.12
CA ALA A 258 -10.49 -7.13 -2.77
C ALA A 258 -11.16 -7.15 -4.15
N ASP A 259 -10.92 -8.21 -4.92
CA ASP A 259 -11.53 -8.39 -6.25
C ASP A 259 -13.05 -8.50 -6.14
N ILE A 260 -13.55 -9.19 -5.12
CA ILE A 260 -14.97 -9.35 -4.86
C ILE A 260 -15.64 -8.02 -4.51
N ILE A 261 -14.98 -7.18 -3.70
CA ILE A 261 -15.48 -5.83 -3.40
C ILE A 261 -15.54 -4.99 -4.67
N GLU A 262 -14.52 -5.04 -5.53
CA GLU A 262 -14.50 -4.29 -6.79
C GLU A 262 -15.56 -4.78 -7.78
N LEU A 263 -15.75 -6.10 -7.92
CA LEU A 263 -16.82 -6.71 -8.73
C LEU A 263 -18.21 -6.25 -8.26
N ARG A 264 -18.43 -6.24 -6.94
CA ARG A 264 -19.69 -5.73 -6.34
C ARG A 264 -19.89 -4.26 -6.60
N ARG A 265 -18.85 -3.45 -6.43
CA ARG A 265 -18.90 -2.01 -6.66
C ARG A 265 -19.29 -1.74 -8.11
N ASN A 266 -18.56 -2.30 -9.07
CA ASN A 266 -18.84 -2.09 -10.50
C ASN A 266 -20.20 -2.66 -10.91
N GLY A 267 -20.63 -3.79 -10.35
CA GLY A 267 -21.98 -4.31 -10.57
C GLY A 267 -23.07 -3.36 -10.09
N GLN A 268 -22.91 -2.79 -8.89
CA GLN A 268 -23.83 -1.80 -8.36
C GLN A 268 -23.85 -0.52 -9.20
N LEU A 269 -22.70 -0.07 -9.71
CA LEU A 269 -22.61 1.03 -10.66
C LEU A 269 -23.46 0.76 -11.89
N PHE A 270 -23.21 -0.36 -12.57
CA PHE A 270 -23.87 -0.66 -13.84
C PHE A 270 -25.38 -0.79 -13.65
N LEU A 271 -25.82 -1.45 -12.58
CA LEU A 271 -27.23 -1.58 -12.26
C LEU A 271 -27.87 -0.22 -11.97
N ASN A 272 -27.32 0.54 -11.01
CA ASN A 272 -27.92 1.80 -10.56
C ASN A 272 -27.95 2.85 -11.68
N ARG A 273 -26.89 2.90 -12.49
CA ARG A 273 -26.72 3.93 -13.51
C ARG A 273 -27.46 3.63 -14.80
N HIS A 274 -27.51 2.36 -15.21
CA HIS A 274 -28.01 1.98 -16.54
C HIS A 274 -29.32 1.19 -16.53
N LEU A 275 -29.59 0.44 -15.47
CA LEU A 275 -30.66 -0.56 -15.44
C LEU A 275 -31.65 -0.38 -14.27
N SER A 276 -31.51 0.68 -13.47
CA SER A 276 -32.33 0.92 -12.28
C SER A 276 -33.78 1.25 -12.58
N SER A 277 -34.05 1.87 -13.72
CA SER A 277 -35.39 2.27 -14.16
C SER A 277 -35.47 2.33 -15.68
N ILE A 278 -36.69 2.34 -16.21
CA ILE A 278 -36.92 2.54 -17.66
C ILE A 278 -36.30 3.87 -18.12
N ASN A 279 -36.38 4.92 -17.29
CA ASN A 279 -35.75 6.21 -17.59
C ASN A 279 -34.22 6.08 -17.68
N ALA A 280 -33.58 5.37 -16.73
CA ALA A 280 -32.14 5.12 -16.77
C ALA A 280 -31.71 4.32 -18.02
N ILE A 281 -32.54 3.38 -18.47
CA ILE A 281 -32.32 2.61 -19.71
C ILE A 281 -32.42 3.54 -20.93
N ILE A 282 -33.44 4.41 -20.99
CA ILE A 282 -33.61 5.38 -22.07
C ILE A 282 -32.44 6.37 -22.10
N ASP A 283 -32.07 6.94 -20.95
CA ASP A 283 -30.94 7.85 -20.82
C ASP A 283 -29.65 7.17 -21.27
N THR A 284 -29.48 5.88 -20.94
CA THR A 284 -28.34 5.06 -21.36
C THR A 284 -28.31 4.87 -22.88
N ILE A 285 -29.45 4.55 -23.50
CA ILE A 285 -29.55 4.45 -24.96
C ILE A 285 -29.22 5.79 -25.63
N LEU A 286 -29.76 6.89 -25.10
CA LEU A 286 -29.48 8.24 -25.61
C LEU A 286 -28.00 8.61 -25.47
N ALA A 287 -27.39 8.32 -24.31
CA ALA A 287 -25.96 8.53 -24.09
C ALA A 287 -25.11 7.69 -25.04
N LEU A 288 -25.52 6.44 -25.30
CA LEU A 288 -24.86 5.53 -26.23
C LEU A 288 -24.89 6.08 -27.65
N ILE A 289 -26.06 6.49 -28.15
CA ILE A 289 -26.18 7.11 -29.48
C ILE A 289 -25.33 8.38 -29.54
N ARG A 290 -25.45 9.25 -28.53
CA ARG A 290 -24.73 10.51 -28.46
C ARG A 290 -23.22 10.33 -28.52
N GLN A 291 -22.67 9.38 -27.77
CA GLN A 291 -21.22 9.20 -27.66
C GLN A 291 -20.64 8.28 -28.74
N SER A 292 -21.25 7.11 -28.96
CA SER A 292 -20.69 6.10 -29.86
C SER A 292 -21.04 6.32 -31.33
N ARG A 293 -22.14 7.02 -31.63
CA ARG A 293 -22.59 7.27 -33.01
C ARG A 293 -22.39 8.73 -33.42
N LEU A 294 -22.70 9.68 -32.53
CA LEU A 294 -22.65 11.12 -32.85
C LEU A 294 -21.39 11.84 -32.34
N GLN A 295 -20.62 11.24 -31.43
CA GLN A 295 -19.43 11.84 -30.78
C GLN A 295 -19.69 13.22 -30.15
N ILE A 296 -20.90 13.47 -29.67
CA ILE A 296 -21.27 14.74 -29.03
C ILE A 296 -20.96 14.63 -27.52
N PRO A 297 -20.30 15.63 -26.91
CA PRO A 297 -20.06 15.63 -25.47
C PRO A 297 -21.36 15.68 -24.67
N SER A 298 -21.27 15.26 -23.41
CA SER A 298 -22.44 15.30 -22.53
C SER A 298 -22.74 16.71 -22.02
N ALA A 299 -23.94 16.93 -21.49
CA ALA A 299 -24.31 18.24 -20.96
C ALA A 299 -23.40 18.59 -19.77
N GLY A 300 -23.07 19.87 -19.64
CA GLY A 300 -22.27 20.36 -18.52
C GLY A 300 -22.96 20.10 -17.17
N ALA A 301 -22.16 19.74 -16.16
CA ALA A 301 -22.64 19.57 -14.80
C ALA A 301 -23.39 20.82 -14.31
N ARG A 302 -24.55 20.61 -13.70
CA ARG A 302 -25.38 21.70 -13.18
C ARG A 302 -24.66 22.41 -12.04
N GLU A 303 -24.66 23.73 -12.07
CA GLU A 303 -24.16 24.57 -10.98
C GLU A 303 -25.33 25.20 -10.21
N GLU A 304 -25.14 25.45 -8.92
CA GLU A 304 -26.09 26.17 -8.10
C GLU A 304 -25.88 27.68 -8.22
N GLN A 305 -26.97 28.42 -8.43
CA GLN A 305 -26.91 29.87 -8.54
C GLN A 305 -26.60 30.51 -7.18
N SER A 306 -25.55 31.31 -7.15
CA SER A 306 -25.17 32.09 -5.97
C SER A 306 -26.06 33.32 -5.82
N GLN A 307 -27.02 33.27 -4.91
CA GLN A 307 -27.78 34.46 -4.53
C GLN A 307 -26.96 35.29 -3.54
N SER A 308 -26.28 36.32 -4.05
CA SER A 308 -25.51 37.23 -3.21
C SER A 308 -26.42 38.04 -2.29
N LEU A 309 -26.05 38.13 -1.01
CA LEU A 309 -26.74 38.98 -0.03
C LEU A 309 -26.54 40.48 -0.29
N PHE A 310 -25.43 40.84 -0.93
CA PHE A 310 -25.08 42.21 -1.25
C PHE A 310 -25.23 42.45 -2.75
N ASN A 311 -25.85 43.56 -3.11
CA ASN A 311 -26.09 43.93 -4.50
C ASN A 311 -25.77 45.42 -4.70
N THR A 312 -25.96 45.95 -5.90
CA THR A 312 -25.72 47.38 -6.20
C THR A 312 -26.56 48.33 -5.35
N THR A 313 -27.72 47.90 -4.85
CA THR A 313 -28.60 48.70 -3.97
C THR A 313 -28.26 48.59 -2.49
N ASN A 314 -27.53 47.56 -2.07
CA ASN A 314 -27.09 47.31 -0.69
C ASN A 314 -25.64 46.82 -0.71
N PRO A 315 -24.66 47.74 -0.84
CA PRO A 315 -23.26 47.38 -0.96
C PRO A 315 -22.68 46.91 0.37
N MET A 316 -21.68 46.03 0.29
CA MET A 316 -20.91 45.60 1.44
C MET A 316 -20.13 46.77 2.05
N LYS A 317 -20.20 46.90 3.38
CA LYS A 317 -19.52 47.95 4.15
C LYS A 317 -18.14 47.44 4.60
N PHE A 318 -17.06 48.10 4.22
CA PHE A 318 -15.71 47.74 4.65
C PHE A 318 -15.25 48.57 5.86
N PHE A 319 -14.20 48.11 6.55
CA PHE A 319 -13.52 48.91 7.58
C PHE A 319 -12.84 50.13 6.92
N ASP A 320 -12.86 51.29 7.60
CA ASP A 320 -12.19 52.49 7.11
C ASP A 320 -10.68 52.24 6.99
N ALA A 321 -10.10 52.59 5.84
CA ALA A 321 -8.69 52.35 5.49
C ALA A 321 -7.65 52.97 6.45
N THR A 322 -8.09 53.79 7.41
CA THR A 322 -7.26 54.49 8.39
C THR A 322 -7.25 53.90 9.80
N SER A 323 -8.08 52.89 10.09
CA SER A 323 -8.23 52.33 11.44
C SER A 323 -7.63 50.92 11.52
N GLY A 324 -6.31 50.85 11.70
CA GLY A 324 -5.60 49.59 11.97
C GLY A 324 -4.47 49.28 11.00
N LEU A 325 -3.53 50.21 10.83
CA LEU A 325 -2.16 49.84 10.48
C LEU A 325 -1.55 49.06 11.65
N VAL A 326 -1.96 47.81 11.84
CA VAL A 326 -0.99 46.81 12.24
C VAL A 326 -0.07 46.73 11.04
N LEU A 327 1.10 47.32 11.16
CA LEU A 327 2.22 47.07 10.28
C LEU A 327 2.49 45.57 10.34
N ILE A 328 1.78 44.80 9.50
CA ILE A 328 2.31 43.51 9.07
C ILE A 328 3.56 43.93 8.31
N ASP A 329 4.68 43.67 8.94
CA ASP A 329 6.02 43.85 8.44
C ASP A 329 6.06 43.32 7.00
N THR A 330 5.86 44.20 6.02
CA THR A 330 6.16 43.98 4.60
C THR A 330 7.67 44.04 4.42
N ASN A 331 8.41 43.40 5.32
CA ASN A 331 9.77 43.00 5.03
C ASN A 331 9.66 41.96 3.92
N GLY A 332 10.49 42.11 2.87
CA GLY A 332 10.55 41.21 1.71
C GLY A 332 10.73 39.72 2.05
N GLU A 333 10.92 39.36 3.33
CA GLU A 333 10.94 38.00 3.85
C GLU A 333 9.64 37.21 3.62
N ASN A 334 8.45 37.84 3.59
CA ASN A 334 7.18 37.10 3.39
C ASN A 334 6.94 36.74 1.91
N GLU A 335 7.29 37.63 0.98
CA GLU A 335 7.28 37.34 -0.46
C GLU A 335 8.33 36.29 -0.82
N GLU A 336 9.51 36.34 -0.18
CA GLU A 336 10.55 35.32 -0.36
C GLU A 336 10.14 33.93 0.12
N ASN A 337 9.17 33.78 1.04
CA ASN A 337 8.83 32.49 1.66
C ASN A 337 7.47 31.87 1.24
N LEU A 338 6.47 32.67 0.85
CA LEU A 338 5.10 32.19 0.58
C LEU A 338 4.60 32.40 -0.85
N GLY A 339 5.35 33.13 -1.68
CA GLY A 339 4.98 33.47 -3.05
C GLY A 339 4.25 34.81 -3.20
N PRO A 340 4.05 35.29 -4.43
CA PRO A 340 3.50 36.62 -4.70
C PRO A 340 1.98 36.69 -4.50
N ILE A 341 1.49 37.86 -4.05
CA ILE A 341 0.06 38.19 -4.02
C ILE A 341 -0.34 38.70 -5.42
N GLU A 342 -1.42 38.16 -5.97
CA GLU A 342 -1.80 38.37 -7.37
C GLU A 342 -3.31 38.49 -7.53
N PRO A 343 -3.79 39.10 -8.63
CA PRO A 343 -5.21 39.16 -8.91
C PRO A 343 -5.82 37.76 -9.11
N PRO A 344 -7.14 37.60 -8.84
CA PRO A 344 -7.85 36.35 -9.03
C PRO A 344 -7.72 35.81 -10.46
N PHE A 345 -7.39 34.53 -10.58
CA PHE A 345 -7.25 33.79 -11.83
C PHE A 345 -8.08 32.49 -11.75
N PRO A 346 -9.11 32.32 -12.60
CA PRO A 346 -9.96 31.14 -12.60
C PRO A 346 -9.23 29.92 -13.20
N SER A 347 -9.61 28.71 -12.76
CA SER A 347 -9.17 27.46 -13.39
C SER A 347 -9.78 27.33 -14.80
N ILE A 348 -9.06 26.68 -15.71
CA ILE A 348 -9.53 26.46 -17.08
C ILE A 348 -10.53 25.29 -17.08
N ALA A 349 -11.78 25.59 -17.40
CA ALA A 349 -12.87 24.60 -17.48
C ALA A 349 -12.98 23.93 -18.86
N TYR A 350 -13.51 22.70 -18.89
CA TYR A 350 -13.88 21.91 -20.06
C TYR A 350 -12.77 21.64 -21.08
N GLN A 351 -11.51 21.54 -20.62
CA GLN A 351 -10.33 21.37 -21.48
C GLN A 351 -10.41 20.17 -22.45
N ARG A 352 -11.13 19.12 -22.06
CA ARG A 352 -11.20 17.84 -22.80
C ARG A 352 -12.62 17.48 -23.25
N ASN A 353 -13.57 18.39 -23.24
CA ASN A 353 -14.97 18.08 -23.57
C ASN A 353 -15.12 17.34 -24.92
N TYR A 354 -14.43 17.77 -25.98
CA TYR A 354 -14.51 17.13 -27.30
C TYR A 354 -13.60 15.91 -27.47
N SER A 355 -12.50 15.83 -26.71
CA SER A 355 -11.53 14.73 -26.82
C SER A 355 -11.80 13.57 -25.86
N LEU A 356 -12.47 13.81 -24.73
CA LEU A 356 -12.71 12.83 -23.68
C LEU A 356 -13.52 11.63 -24.18
N VAL A 357 -14.54 11.86 -24.99
CA VAL A 357 -15.36 10.77 -25.57
C VAL A 357 -14.53 9.87 -26.48
N ILE A 358 -13.55 10.45 -27.20
CA ILE A 358 -12.66 9.73 -28.12
C ILE A 358 -11.56 8.99 -27.35
N THR A 359 -10.86 9.68 -26.44
CA THR A 359 -9.68 9.12 -25.76
C THR A 359 -10.04 8.24 -24.57
N ASN A 360 -11.19 8.48 -23.93
CA ASN A 360 -11.62 7.82 -22.70
C ASN A 360 -12.98 7.12 -22.86
N GLY A 361 -13.41 6.81 -24.08
CA GLY A 361 -14.69 6.15 -24.37
C GLY A 361 -14.95 4.94 -23.48
N TYR A 362 -13.99 4.02 -23.36
CA TYR A 362 -14.12 2.86 -22.47
C TYR A 362 -14.30 3.26 -20.98
N LYS A 363 -13.51 4.21 -20.48
CA LYS A 363 -13.54 4.63 -19.07
C LYS A 363 -14.83 5.38 -18.71
N LEU A 364 -15.42 6.12 -19.65
CA LEU A 364 -16.70 6.82 -19.44
C LEU A 364 -17.83 5.88 -19.01
N TRP A 365 -17.81 4.64 -19.50
CA TRP A 365 -18.84 3.63 -19.21
C TRP A 365 -18.47 2.70 -18.05
N ASN A 366 -17.16 2.44 -17.87
CA ASN A 366 -16.69 1.33 -17.01
C ASN A 366 -15.94 1.77 -15.74
N ASP A 367 -15.82 3.08 -15.48
CA ASP A 367 -15.06 3.59 -14.33
C ASP A 367 -15.90 4.58 -13.52
N TYR A 368 -15.94 4.37 -12.20
CA TYR A 368 -16.62 5.23 -11.21
C TYR A 368 -16.18 6.69 -11.26
N ARG A 369 -14.96 6.94 -11.72
CA ARG A 369 -14.39 8.27 -11.82
C ARG A 369 -15.01 9.08 -12.95
N PHE A 370 -15.67 8.45 -13.93
CA PHE A 370 -16.25 9.14 -15.08
C PHE A 370 -17.78 9.01 -15.09
N ASP A 371 -18.43 9.88 -15.86
CA ASP A 371 -19.88 9.88 -16.03
C ASP A 371 -20.25 10.03 -17.52
N PRO A 372 -20.98 9.08 -18.11
CA PRO A 372 -21.37 9.18 -19.51
C PRO A 372 -22.53 10.18 -19.73
N PHE A 373 -23.26 10.56 -18.69
CA PHE A 373 -24.43 11.44 -18.75
C PHE A 373 -24.07 12.92 -18.59
N THR A 374 -23.01 13.22 -17.84
CA THR A 374 -22.65 14.58 -17.42
C THR A 374 -21.17 14.88 -17.63
N THR A 375 -20.84 16.05 -18.21
CA THR A 375 -19.46 16.52 -18.36
C THR A 375 -19.15 17.51 -17.24
N PHE A 376 -18.12 17.22 -16.46
CA PHE A 376 -17.67 18.10 -15.39
C PHE A 376 -16.68 19.16 -15.90
N PRO A 377 -16.58 20.34 -15.27
CA PRO A 377 -15.64 21.38 -15.69
C PRO A 377 -14.17 20.92 -15.68
N SER A 378 -13.78 20.14 -14.68
CA SER A 378 -12.43 19.59 -14.52
C SER A 378 -12.51 18.32 -13.68
N LEU A 379 -11.56 17.41 -13.90
CA LEU A 379 -11.48 16.15 -13.17
C LEU A 379 -10.16 16.05 -12.40
N PRO A 380 -10.15 15.56 -11.15
CA PRO A 380 -8.93 15.49 -10.34
C PRO A 380 -7.88 14.52 -10.90
N PHE A 381 -8.30 13.60 -11.76
CA PHE A 381 -7.48 12.59 -12.43
C PHE A 381 -7.21 12.92 -13.90
N ASP A 382 -7.43 14.19 -14.31
CA ASP A 382 -6.95 14.66 -15.61
C ASP A 382 -5.41 14.59 -15.66
N PRO A 383 -4.84 14.23 -16.82
CA PRO A 383 -3.41 14.07 -16.95
C PRO A 383 -2.70 15.41 -16.72
N ILE A 384 -1.69 15.39 -15.84
CA ILE A 384 -0.86 16.55 -15.54
C ILE A 384 0.20 16.69 -16.64
N LEU A 385 0.51 17.92 -17.04
CA LEU A 385 1.56 18.22 -18.02
C LEU A 385 2.94 17.80 -17.50
N SER A 386 3.81 17.35 -18.41
CA SER A 386 5.20 16.98 -18.06
C SER A 386 6.02 18.21 -17.67
N SER A 387 7.13 17.97 -16.95
CA SER A 387 8.09 19.01 -16.56
C SER A 387 8.59 19.85 -17.73
N ASP A 388 8.74 19.22 -18.88
CA ASP A 388 9.41 19.79 -20.04
C ASP A 388 8.50 20.73 -20.83
N ALA A 389 7.17 20.61 -20.67
CA ALA A 389 6.16 21.46 -21.31
C ALA A 389 6.31 22.95 -20.95
N LYS A 390 6.90 23.24 -19.78
CA LYS A 390 7.28 24.57 -19.32
C LYS A 390 8.29 25.27 -20.26
N PHE A 391 9.20 24.51 -20.88
CA PHE A 391 10.31 25.05 -21.68
C PHE A 391 10.04 25.04 -23.18
N MET A 392 9.14 24.16 -23.64
CA MET A 392 8.78 24.03 -25.06
C MET A 392 7.68 25.00 -25.51
N GLY A 393 7.20 25.87 -24.61
CA GLY A 393 6.13 26.83 -24.88
C GLY A 393 4.75 26.17 -24.97
N SER A 394 4.06 26.06 -23.83
CA SER A 394 2.64 25.68 -23.82
C SER A 394 1.72 26.90 -23.87
N SER A 395 0.52 26.71 -24.42
CA SER A 395 -0.59 27.68 -24.36
C SER A 395 -1.14 27.92 -22.95
N TYR A 396 -0.71 27.16 -21.94
CA TYR A 396 -1.34 27.09 -20.61
C TYR A 396 -0.69 28.00 -19.53
N GLY A 397 0.18 28.93 -19.91
CA GLY A 397 0.74 29.93 -18.98
C GLY A 397 1.47 29.31 -17.78
N PHE A 398 2.64 28.72 -18.04
CA PHE A 398 3.47 28.13 -16.99
C PHE A 398 4.19 29.19 -16.15
N ARG A 399 4.42 28.88 -14.87
CA ARG A 399 5.31 29.66 -13.98
C ARG A 399 6.67 28.98 -13.85
N PRO A 400 7.68 29.43 -14.59
CA PRO A 400 9.02 28.89 -14.39
C PRO A 400 9.59 29.30 -13.03
N ILE A 401 9.90 28.32 -12.17
CA ILE A 401 10.78 28.50 -10.99
C ILE A 401 12.00 29.33 -11.41
N GLY A 402 12.21 30.48 -10.76
CA GLY A 402 13.32 31.41 -10.99
C GLY A 402 13.44 32.00 -12.39
N GLY A 403 12.38 32.00 -13.20
CA GLY A 403 12.50 32.33 -14.63
C GLY A 403 13.41 31.37 -15.42
N GLY A 404 13.79 30.22 -14.81
CA GLY A 404 14.76 29.27 -15.36
C GLY A 404 16.20 29.38 -14.81
N THR A 405 16.49 30.28 -13.87
CA THR A 405 17.84 30.45 -13.28
C THR A 405 17.89 30.08 -11.79
N GLY A 406 18.89 29.29 -11.36
CA GLY A 406 18.98 28.71 -10.01
C GLY A 406 19.85 29.45 -8.97
N GLY A 407 19.54 29.24 -7.68
CA GLY A 407 20.22 29.61 -6.44
C GLY A 407 19.42 29.22 -5.15
N ALA A 408 20.07 28.49 -4.22
CA ALA A 408 19.46 27.84 -3.06
C ALA A 408 18.69 28.77 -2.10
N GLY A 409 17.40 28.47 -1.89
CA GLY A 409 16.50 29.10 -0.92
C GLY A 409 15.29 29.75 -1.57
N LYS A 410 15.52 30.70 -2.48
CA LYS A 410 14.49 31.35 -3.30
C LYS A 410 13.78 30.36 -4.23
N GLU A 411 14.53 29.38 -4.76
CA GLU A 411 14.01 28.30 -5.59
C GLU A 411 12.97 27.42 -4.89
N PHE A 412 13.07 27.22 -3.57
CA PHE A 412 12.14 26.36 -2.82
C PHE A 412 10.77 27.03 -2.61
N SER A 413 10.78 28.36 -2.48
CA SER A 413 9.59 29.22 -2.41
C SER A 413 8.96 29.41 -3.79
N GLU A 414 9.77 29.63 -4.83
CA GLU A 414 9.31 29.60 -6.22
C GLU A 414 8.82 28.19 -6.65
N ALA A 415 9.27 27.13 -5.98
CA ALA A 415 8.79 25.75 -6.14
C ALA A 415 7.40 25.48 -5.51
N LEU A 416 6.73 26.47 -4.91
CA LEU A 416 5.27 26.37 -4.71
C LEU A 416 4.53 26.27 -6.05
N GLY A 417 5.17 26.72 -7.14
CA GLY A 417 4.81 26.42 -8.52
C GLY A 417 5.65 25.29 -9.09
N GLY A 418 5.37 24.04 -8.72
CA GLY A 418 5.87 22.87 -9.46
C GLY A 418 5.58 22.98 -10.98
N ASN A 419 5.89 21.95 -11.77
CA ASN A 419 5.67 21.96 -13.23
C ASN A 419 4.19 21.87 -13.66
N VAL A 420 3.31 22.52 -12.91
CA VAL A 420 1.87 22.48 -13.01
C VAL A 420 1.39 23.88 -13.42
N PRO A 421 0.33 24.00 -14.25
CA PRO A 421 -0.24 25.28 -14.68
C PRO A 421 -0.50 26.26 -13.52
N LYS A 422 -0.59 27.55 -13.85
CA LYS A 422 -0.99 28.60 -12.91
C LYS A 422 -2.34 28.25 -12.27
N GLU A 423 -2.37 28.11 -10.95
CA GLU A 423 -3.55 27.70 -10.17
C GLU A 423 -3.69 28.51 -8.88
N GLN A 424 -4.93 28.71 -8.47
CA GLN A 424 -5.35 29.37 -7.23
C GLN A 424 -6.45 28.55 -6.57
N PHE A 425 -6.82 28.89 -5.33
CA PHE A 425 -7.88 28.21 -4.60
C PHE A 425 -8.94 29.19 -4.09
N THR A 426 -10.15 28.65 -3.90
CA THR A 426 -11.29 29.37 -3.32
C THR A 426 -11.51 28.91 -1.89
N VAL A 427 -11.70 29.84 -0.95
CA VAL A 427 -12.00 29.51 0.44
C VAL A 427 -13.51 29.52 0.64
N VAL A 428 -14.06 28.46 1.23
CA VAL A 428 -15.49 28.34 1.53
C VAL A 428 -15.67 28.26 3.05
N ILE A 429 -16.40 29.23 3.61
CA ILE A 429 -16.69 29.33 5.04
C ILE A 429 -18.20 29.25 5.24
N LEU A 430 -18.66 28.26 6.00
CA LEU A 430 -20.05 28.15 6.45
C LEU A 430 -20.16 28.81 7.83
N THR A 431 -21.13 29.71 8.01
CA THR A 431 -21.34 30.41 9.29
C THR A 431 -22.81 30.48 9.65
N TYR A 432 -23.10 30.42 10.96
CA TYR A 432 -24.43 30.52 11.53
C TYR A 432 -24.40 31.48 12.73
N GLU A 433 -24.85 32.73 12.53
CA GLU A 433 -25.03 33.73 13.59
C GLU A 433 -23.77 34.02 14.45
N ARG A 434 -22.56 33.80 13.92
CA ARG A 434 -21.26 34.03 14.59
C ARG A 434 -20.45 35.14 13.93
N GLU A 435 -21.06 36.32 13.77
CA GLU A 435 -20.48 37.46 13.06
C GLU A 435 -19.06 37.84 13.52
N ALA A 436 -18.84 37.99 14.84
CA ALA A 436 -17.54 38.41 15.36
C ALA A 436 -16.42 37.39 15.06
N VAL A 437 -16.73 36.10 15.20
CA VAL A 437 -15.77 35.00 14.97
C VAL A 437 -15.44 34.89 13.48
N LEU A 438 -16.44 35.02 12.61
CA LEU A 438 -16.27 35.09 11.17
C LEU A 438 -15.33 36.23 10.75
N ILE A 439 -15.55 37.45 11.27
CA ILE A 439 -14.72 38.61 10.88
C ILE A 439 -13.26 38.41 11.30
N ASP A 440 -12.99 37.89 12.49
CA ASP A 440 -11.64 37.57 12.97
C ASP A 440 -10.96 36.51 12.06
N SER A 441 -11.68 35.47 11.66
CA SER A 441 -11.17 34.47 10.72
C SER A 441 -10.93 35.04 9.32
N LEU A 442 -11.79 35.92 8.82
CA LEU A 442 -11.58 36.61 7.54
C LEU A 442 -10.35 37.51 7.60
N GLN A 443 -10.15 38.29 8.68
CA GLN A 443 -8.98 39.17 8.84
C GLN A 443 -7.66 38.40 8.75
N ARG A 444 -7.61 37.14 9.19
CA ARG A 444 -6.43 36.29 9.06
C ARG A 444 -6.12 35.87 7.63
N LEU A 445 -7.09 35.91 6.71
CA LEU A 445 -6.87 35.62 5.29
C LEU A 445 -6.35 36.83 4.51
N LYS A 446 -6.19 37.99 5.16
CA LYS A 446 -5.67 39.20 4.51
C LYS A 446 -4.29 38.95 3.93
N GLY A 447 -4.12 39.27 2.65
CA GLY A 447 -2.85 39.13 1.94
C GLY A 447 -2.40 37.68 1.73
N LEU A 448 -3.32 36.71 1.74
CA LEU A 448 -2.99 35.30 1.49
C LEU A 448 -2.60 35.06 0.01
N PRO A 449 -1.39 34.55 -0.27
CA PRO A 449 -0.98 34.20 -1.63
C PRO A 449 -1.87 33.10 -2.23
N HIS A 450 -2.01 33.07 -3.55
CA HIS A 450 -2.83 32.10 -4.30
C HIS A 450 -4.34 32.06 -3.95
N LEU A 451 -4.84 33.00 -3.15
CA LEU A 451 -6.26 33.14 -2.85
C LEU A 451 -6.99 33.77 -4.04
N ASN A 452 -7.94 33.06 -4.64
CA ASN A 452 -8.79 33.59 -5.71
C ASN A 452 -9.93 34.43 -5.15
N LYS A 453 -10.74 33.85 -4.26
CA LYS A 453 -11.89 34.51 -3.61
C LYS A 453 -12.31 33.78 -2.33
N VAL A 454 -13.11 34.44 -1.51
CA VAL A 454 -13.70 33.86 -0.29
C VAL A 454 -15.23 33.83 -0.43
N LEU A 455 -15.82 32.64 -0.38
CA LEU A 455 -17.26 32.42 -0.32
C LEU A 455 -17.68 32.22 1.13
N VAL A 456 -18.54 33.11 1.62
CA VAL A 456 -19.18 33.00 2.93
C VAL A 456 -20.61 32.53 2.72
N ILE A 457 -20.89 31.30 3.13
CA ILE A 457 -22.22 30.70 3.06
C ILE A 457 -22.96 31.07 4.34
N TRP A 458 -23.94 31.95 4.20
CA TRP A 458 -24.73 32.47 5.30
C TRP A 458 -25.89 31.53 5.60
N ASN A 459 -25.74 30.69 6.62
CA ASN A 459 -26.66 29.59 6.92
C ASN A 459 -27.85 29.99 7.81
N SER A 460 -27.95 31.27 8.21
CA SER A 460 -29.09 31.80 8.97
C SER A 460 -30.14 32.43 8.05
N ALA A 461 -31.41 32.33 8.46
CA ALA A 461 -32.51 33.02 7.80
C ALA A 461 -32.43 34.55 7.96
N ARG A 462 -31.84 35.01 9.09
CA ARG A 462 -31.65 36.43 9.41
C ARG A 462 -30.45 36.96 8.62
N PRO A 463 -30.55 38.13 7.97
CA PRO A 463 -29.40 38.73 7.30
C PRO A 463 -28.33 39.17 8.32
N PRO A 464 -27.07 39.38 7.89
CA PRO A 464 -26.04 39.97 8.73
C PRO A 464 -26.46 41.34 9.28
N SER A 465 -25.94 41.71 10.46
CA SER A 465 -26.17 43.01 11.08
C SER A 465 -25.84 44.16 10.11
N ALA A 466 -26.70 45.17 10.04
CA ALA A 466 -26.52 46.31 9.13
C ALA A 466 -25.25 47.14 9.41
N ASP A 467 -24.71 47.02 10.62
CA ASP A 467 -23.48 47.69 11.09
C ASP A 467 -22.22 46.83 10.92
N LEU A 468 -22.35 45.59 10.46
CA LEU A 468 -21.23 44.68 10.25
C LEU A 468 -20.28 45.25 9.18
N ARG A 469 -19.00 45.34 9.54
CA ARG A 469 -17.92 45.80 8.65
C ARG A 469 -17.06 44.62 8.23
N TRP A 470 -16.78 44.53 6.95
CA TRP A 470 -16.02 43.45 6.33
C TRP A 470 -14.55 43.86 6.12
N PRO A 471 -13.59 42.94 6.29
CA PRO A 471 -12.18 43.24 6.07
C PRO A 471 -11.82 43.26 4.57
N GLU A 472 -10.91 44.15 4.17
CA GLU A 472 -10.29 44.12 2.85
C GLU A 472 -9.16 43.08 2.83
N LEU A 473 -9.35 42.00 2.08
CA LEU A 473 -8.43 40.85 2.05
C LEU A 473 -7.38 40.91 0.94
N GLY A 474 -7.62 41.71 -0.10
CA GLY A 474 -6.90 41.65 -1.37
C GLY A 474 -7.51 40.68 -2.40
N ALA A 475 -8.52 39.90 -1.99
CA ALA A 475 -9.34 39.04 -2.85
C ALA A 475 -10.84 39.33 -2.60
N PRO A 476 -11.73 39.12 -3.58
CA PRO A 476 -13.16 39.40 -3.44
C PRO A 476 -13.83 38.46 -2.43
N ILE A 477 -14.75 39.01 -1.63
CA ILE A 477 -15.61 38.28 -0.70
C ILE A 477 -17.02 38.21 -1.31
N HIS A 478 -17.55 37.00 -1.46
CA HIS A 478 -18.92 36.74 -1.91
C HIS A 478 -19.72 36.13 -0.77
N VAL A 479 -20.82 36.76 -0.37
CA VAL A 479 -21.68 36.26 0.72
C VAL A 479 -22.96 35.72 0.12
N ILE A 480 -23.14 34.40 0.20
CA ILE A 480 -24.24 33.67 -0.42
C ILE A 480 -25.30 33.38 0.63
N ARG A 481 -26.56 33.72 0.34
CA ARG A 481 -27.69 33.39 1.21
C ARG A 481 -28.11 31.93 1.03
N ALA A 482 -28.03 31.13 2.09
CA ALA A 482 -28.60 29.79 2.07
C ALA A 482 -30.14 29.82 2.16
N LYS A 483 -30.81 28.87 1.51
CA LYS A 483 -32.29 28.76 1.53
C LYS A 483 -32.82 28.25 2.87
N ARG A 484 -32.08 27.36 3.52
CA ARG A 484 -32.40 26.71 4.80
C ARG A 484 -31.11 26.50 5.59
N ASN A 485 -31.22 26.39 6.90
CA ASN A 485 -30.12 25.98 7.75
C ASN A 485 -29.78 24.50 7.46
N SER A 486 -28.61 24.24 6.88
CA SER A 486 -28.14 22.90 6.53
C SER A 486 -26.62 22.89 6.41
N LEU A 487 -25.97 21.84 6.91
CA LEU A 487 -24.52 21.66 6.74
C LEU A 487 -24.15 21.28 5.30
N ASN A 488 -25.07 20.64 4.56
CA ASN A 488 -24.88 20.28 3.16
C ASN A 488 -24.63 21.51 2.26
N ASN A 489 -25.08 22.71 2.66
CA ASN A 489 -24.89 23.95 1.91
C ASN A 489 -23.40 24.26 1.64
N ARG A 490 -22.49 23.77 2.51
CA ARG A 490 -21.03 23.90 2.38
C ARG A 490 -20.47 23.26 1.11
N PHE A 491 -21.09 22.18 0.62
CA PHE A 491 -20.56 21.37 -0.47
C PHE A 491 -21.33 21.55 -1.78
N LEU A 492 -22.20 22.54 -1.87
CA LEU A 492 -22.92 22.83 -3.12
C LEU A 492 -21.95 23.37 -4.19
N PRO A 493 -22.09 22.95 -5.46
CA PRO A 493 -21.27 23.44 -6.56
C PRO A 493 -21.75 24.84 -7.00
N TYR A 494 -21.48 25.86 -6.18
CA TYR A 494 -21.84 27.25 -6.49
C TYR A 494 -21.11 27.74 -7.75
N ALA A 495 -21.83 28.48 -8.60
CA ALA A 495 -21.28 29.04 -9.84
C ALA A 495 -20.09 29.99 -9.61
N ASP A 496 -20.01 30.66 -8.44
CA ASP A 496 -18.88 31.53 -8.09
C ASP A 496 -17.56 30.76 -7.86
N ILE A 497 -17.60 29.44 -7.62
CA ILE A 497 -16.41 28.62 -7.42
C ILE A 497 -15.76 28.35 -8.78
N GLU A 498 -14.80 29.17 -9.15
CA GLU A 498 -14.10 29.10 -10.45
C GLU A 498 -12.76 28.37 -10.38
N THR A 499 -12.33 27.93 -9.19
CA THR A 499 -11.07 27.21 -8.98
C THR A 499 -11.30 25.72 -8.81
N ASP A 500 -10.34 24.90 -9.26
CA ASP A 500 -10.38 23.45 -9.07
C ASP A 500 -10.18 23.06 -7.60
N ALA A 501 -9.37 23.82 -6.87
CA ALA A 501 -9.10 23.63 -5.46
C ALA A 501 -10.09 24.43 -4.59
N ILE A 502 -10.69 23.76 -3.62
CA ILE A 502 -11.54 24.39 -2.61
C ILE A 502 -10.92 24.15 -1.25
N LEU A 503 -10.63 25.22 -0.50
CA LEU A 503 -10.32 25.15 0.93
C LEU A 503 -11.62 25.33 1.71
N SER A 504 -12.16 24.24 2.24
CA SER A 504 -13.29 24.31 3.18
C SER A 504 -12.75 24.57 4.58
N MET A 505 -13.30 25.60 5.22
CA MET A 505 -12.85 26.10 6.51
C MET A 505 -14.04 26.43 7.43
N ASP A 506 -13.95 26.07 8.71
CA ASP A 506 -14.88 26.53 9.75
C ASP A 506 -14.63 28.02 10.06
N ASP A 507 -15.67 28.75 10.46
CA ASP A 507 -15.56 30.18 10.79
C ASP A 507 -14.71 30.43 12.06
N ASP A 508 -14.34 29.40 12.83
CA ASP A 508 -13.45 29.44 13.99
C ASP A 508 -12.10 28.71 13.77
N ALA A 509 -11.76 28.34 12.53
CA ALA A 509 -10.51 27.67 12.22
C ALA A 509 -9.31 28.64 12.28
N HIS A 510 -8.28 28.26 13.04
CA HIS A 510 -7.08 29.08 13.26
C HIS A 510 -5.88 28.53 12.48
N LEU A 511 -5.82 28.84 11.18
CA LEU A 511 -4.73 28.44 10.27
C LEU A 511 -3.80 29.62 9.99
N ARG A 512 -2.48 29.38 9.96
CA ARG A 512 -1.51 30.37 9.48
C ARG A 512 -1.35 30.28 7.96
N HIS A 513 -0.93 31.38 7.33
CA HIS A 513 -0.63 31.42 5.89
C HIS A 513 0.32 30.32 5.44
N ASP A 514 1.40 30.06 6.19
CA ASP A 514 2.37 29.00 5.87
C ASP A 514 1.73 27.60 5.87
N GLU A 515 0.80 27.34 6.78
CA GLU A 515 0.09 26.06 6.88
C GLU A 515 -0.88 25.88 5.71
N ILE A 516 -1.62 26.94 5.34
CA ILE A 516 -2.56 26.92 4.22
C ILE A 516 -1.83 26.66 2.91
N ILE A 517 -0.73 27.39 2.67
CA ILE A 517 0.08 27.27 1.45
C ILE A 517 0.75 25.90 1.36
N PHE A 518 1.24 25.35 2.47
CA PHE A 518 1.76 23.99 2.51
C PHE A 518 0.65 22.95 2.20
N GLY A 519 -0.54 23.09 2.79
CA GLY A 519 -1.69 22.24 2.49
C GLY A 519 -2.10 22.30 1.01
N PHE A 520 -2.12 23.49 0.43
CA PHE A 520 -2.40 23.70 -0.99
C PHE A 520 -1.37 22.99 -1.88
N ARG A 521 -0.08 23.06 -1.54
CA ARG A 521 0.97 22.35 -2.27
C ARG A 521 0.78 20.84 -2.25
N VAL A 522 0.56 20.27 -1.06
CA VAL A 522 0.33 18.82 -0.91
C VAL A 522 -0.92 18.40 -1.69
N TRP A 523 -1.97 19.22 -1.70
CA TRP A 523 -3.16 18.97 -2.51
C TRP A 523 -2.87 18.98 -4.02
N ARG A 524 -2.01 19.88 -4.53
CA ARG A 524 -1.65 19.90 -5.96
C ARG A 524 -0.93 18.62 -6.41
N GLU A 525 -0.18 18.00 -5.51
CA GLU A 525 0.48 16.69 -5.73
C GLU A 525 -0.49 15.51 -5.58
N ALA A 526 -1.65 15.71 -4.95
CA ALA A 526 -2.62 14.67 -4.60
C ALA A 526 -4.09 15.14 -4.80
N ARG A 527 -4.41 15.61 -6.01
CA ARG A 527 -5.71 16.24 -6.35
C ARG A 527 -6.92 15.34 -6.16
N ASP A 528 -6.70 14.03 -6.26
CA ASP A 528 -7.69 12.98 -6.13
C ASP A 528 -8.09 12.68 -4.68
N ARG A 529 -7.43 13.31 -3.69
CA ARG A 529 -7.66 13.07 -2.26
C ARG A 529 -8.06 14.33 -1.50
N ILE A 530 -8.63 14.12 -0.32
CA ILE A 530 -8.79 15.18 0.69
C ILE A 530 -7.45 15.38 1.38
N VAL A 531 -7.01 16.64 1.44
CA VAL A 531 -5.77 17.04 2.09
C VAL A 531 -6.09 18.07 3.15
N GLY A 532 -5.83 17.80 4.43
CA GLY A 532 -6.18 18.76 5.48
C GLY A 532 -5.50 18.47 6.80
N PHE A 533 -5.91 19.19 7.84
CA PHE A 533 -5.12 19.29 9.07
C PHE A 533 -5.62 18.37 10.19
N PRO A 534 -6.91 18.38 10.59
CA PRO A 534 -7.38 17.53 11.68
C PRO A 534 -7.68 16.12 11.18
N GLY A 535 -6.84 15.15 11.56
CA GLY A 535 -7.03 13.73 11.24
C GLY A 535 -7.91 13.01 12.26
N ARG A 536 -8.72 12.05 11.80
CA ARG A 536 -9.60 11.17 12.58
C ARG A 536 -9.56 9.76 12.01
N TYR A 537 -10.01 8.77 12.77
CA TYR A 537 -10.05 7.39 12.30
C TYR A 537 -11.33 6.66 12.70
N HIS A 538 -11.66 5.63 11.92
CA HIS A 538 -12.68 4.67 12.29
C HIS A 538 -11.99 3.46 12.94
N ALA A 539 -12.67 2.85 13.91
CA ALA A 539 -12.20 1.64 14.56
C ALA A 539 -13.32 0.60 14.57
N TRP A 540 -12.98 -0.68 14.46
CA TRP A 540 -13.94 -1.75 14.67
C TRP A 540 -14.06 -2.06 16.15
N ASP A 541 -15.29 -2.22 16.63
CA ASP A 541 -15.60 -2.58 18.00
C ASP A 541 -16.23 -3.96 18.05
N GLU A 542 -15.44 -4.93 18.50
CA GLU A 542 -15.80 -6.35 18.51
C GLU A 542 -17.06 -6.66 19.35
N PRO A 543 -17.24 -6.14 20.59
CA PRO A 543 -18.38 -6.48 21.43
C PRO A 543 -19.72 -6.04 20.83
N PHE A 544 -19.75 -4.92 20.12
CA PHE A 544 -20.95 -4.36 19.51
C PHE A 544 -21.03 -4.63 18.00
N SER A 545 -20.02 -5.29 17.43
CA SER A 545 -19.90 -5.57 15.99
C SER A 545 -20.26 -4.35 15.12
N SER A 546 -19.69 -3.20 15.48
CA SER A 546 -20.01 -1.92 14.85
C SER A 546 -18.76 -1.07 14.66
N PHE A 547 -18.83 -0.13 13.72
CA PHE A 547 -17.75 0.83 13.53
C PHE A 547 -17.91 2.02 14.47
N LEU A 548 -16.80 2.43 15.07
CA LEU A 548 -16.73 3.57 15.97
C LEU A 548 -15.99 4.74 15.33
N TYR A 549 -16.44 5.95 15.64
CA TYR A 549 -15.71 7.18 15.31
C TYR A 549 -14.74 7.50 16.45
N ASN A 550 -13.46 7.64 16.12
CA ASN A 550 -12.44 7.94 17.12
C ASN A 550 -11.66 9.22 16.78
N SER A 551 -11.51 10.08 17.79
CA SER A 551 -10.76 11.34 17.72
C SER A 551 -9.47 11.34 18.54
N ASN A 552 -9.10 10.21 19.16
CA ASN A 552 -7.85 10.10 19.92
C ASN A 552 -6.63 10.36 19.03
N TYR A 553 -5.55 10.80 19.67
CA TYR A 553 -4.28 11.05 19.00
C TYR A 553 -3.63 9.72 18.58
N SER A 554 -3.96 9.26 17.37
CA SER A 554 -3.38 8.07 16.76
C SER A 554 -2.47 8.46 15.59
N CYS A 555 -1.41 7.69 15.36
CA CYS A 555 -0.61 7.77 14.14
C CYS A 555 -1.38 7.27 12.91
N GLU A 556 -2.49 6.55 13.12
CA GLU A 556 -3.39 6.09 12.06
C GLU A 556 -4.58 7.05 11.88
N LEU A 557 -4.89 7.32 10.63
CA LEU A 557 -6.02 8.13 10.22
C LEU A 557 -6.75 7.49 9.03
N SER A 558 -8.05 7.73 8.94
CA SER A 558 -8.86 7.36 7.76
C SER A 558 -9.74 8.49 7.25
N MET A 559 -9.81 9.58 8.01
CA MET A 559 -10.64 10.74 7.73
C MET A 559 -9.85 12.01 8.04
N VAL A 560 -10.14 13.05 7.29
CA VAL A 560 -9.69 14.42 7.58
C VAL A 560 -10.92 15.32 7.65
N LEU A 561 -11.02 16.11 8.73
CA LEU A 561 -12.16 16.99 8.94
C LEU A 561 -12.21 18.10 7.88
N THR A 562 -13.35 18.24 7.22
CA THR A 562 -13.59 19.25 6.17
C THR A 562 -13.69 20.68 6.71
N GLY A 563 -13.67 20.87 8.02
CA GLY A 563 -13.55 22.18 8.67
C GLY A 563 -12.19 22.85 8.49
N ALA A 564 -11.19 22.13 7.98
CA ALA A 564 -9.91 22.66 7.54
C ALA A 564 -9.26 21.68 6.55
N ALA A 565 -9.75 21.66 5.31
CA ALA A 565 -9.24 20.76 4.28
C ALA A 565 -9.42 21.28 2.85
N PHE A 566 -8.48 20.91 1.99
CA PHE A 566 -8.54 21.03 0.55
C PHE A 566 -9.17 19.79 -0.08
N PHE A 567 -10.06 20.02 -1.05
CA PHE A 567 -10.58 18.99 -1.95
C PHE A 567 -10.88 19.58 -3.34
N HIS A 568 -11.04 18.71 -4.33
CA HIS A 568 -11.30 19.12 -5.72
C HIS A 568 -12.79 19.45 -5.96
N LYS A 569 -13.07 20.50 -6.74
CA LYS A 569 -14.44 20.97 -7.09
C LYS A 569 -15.34 19.83 -7.61
N TYR A 570 -14.78 18.90 -8.37
CA TYR A 570 -15.44 17.66 -8.81
C TYR A 570 -16.28 16.96 -7.71
N TYR A 571 -15.74 16.84 -6.50
CA TYR A 571 -16.42 16.16 -5.41
C TYR A 571 -17.65 16.92 -4.87
N SER A 572 -17.73 18.24 -5.05
CA SER A 572 -18.94 19.03 -4.71
C SER A 572 -20.15 18.65 -5.58
N TYR A 573 -19.93 18.40 -6.88
CA TYR A 573 -20.98 17.91 -7.78
C TYR A 573 -21.45 16.52 -7.39
N LEU A 574 -20.50 15.61 -7.12
CA LEU A 574 -20.85 14.25 -6.74
C LEU A 574 -21.56 14.19 -5.39
N TYR A 575 -21.13 15.00 -4.42
CA TYR A 575 -21.82 15.11 -3.13
C TYR A 575 -23.26 15.58 -3.30
N THR A 576 -23.50 16.53 -4.21
CA THR A 576 -24.82 17.15 -4.38
C THR A 576 -25.77 16.32 -5.23
N TYR A 577 -25.29 15.75 -6.34
CA TYR A 577 -26.14 15.13 -7.36
C TYR A 577 -26.02 13.60 -7.42
N SER A 578 -24.87 13.03 -7.07
CA SER A 578 -24.63 11.59 -7.19
C SER A 578 -24.77 10.84 -5.87
N MET A 579 -24.44 11.47 -4.74
CA MET A 579 -24.53 10.85 -3.41
C MET A 579 -26.00 10.54 -3.08
N PRO A 580 -26.30 9.34 -2.56
CA PRO A 580 -27.64 8.97 -2.12
C PRO A 580 -28.23 10.02 -1.19
N LYS A 581 -29.45 10.48 -1.52
CA LYS A 581 -30.10 11.55 -0.76
C LYS A 581 -30.23 11.23 0.73
N ALA A 582 -30.45 9.96 1.08
CA ALA A 582 -30.56 9.53 2.47
C ALA A 582 -29.32 9.83 3.32
N ILE A 583 -28.11 9.84 2.74
CA ILE A 583 -26.89 10.24 3.47
C ILE A 583 -26.98 11.72 3.83
N ARG A 584 -27.35 12.57 2.87
CA ARG A 584 -27.49 14.03 3.07
C ARG A 584 -28.64 14.40 3.99
N ASP A 585 -29.77 13.68 3.88
CA ASP A 585 -30.90 13.84 4.79
C ASP A 585 -30.48 13.47 6.21
N LYS A 586 -29.68 12.41 6.39
CA LYS A 586 -29.15 12.02 7.71
C LYS A 586 -28.22 13.08 8.32
N VAL A 587 -27.40 13.72 7.49
CA VAL A 587 -26.55 14.85 7.90
C VAL A 587 -27.40 16.04 8.36
N ASP A 588 -28.51 16.33 7.68
CA ASP A 588 -29.44 17.39 8.09
C ASP A 588 -30.23 17.01 9.36
N ASP A 589 -30.62 15.74 9.53
CA ASP A 589 -31.36 15.25 10.70
C ASP A 589 -30.55 15.40 12.00
N TYR A 590 -29.26 15.05 11.95
CA TYR A 590 -28.37 15.17 13.11
C TYR A 590 -27.62 16.51 13.16
N MET A 591 -27.67 17.31 12.08
CA MET A 591 -26.82 18.50 11.91
C MET A 591 -25.34 18.19 12.24
N ASN A 592 -24.85 17.06 11.75
CA ASN A 592 -23.51 16.52 12.02
C ASN A 592 -23.11 15.53 10.90
N CYS A 593 -21.86 15.06 10.90
CA CYS A 593 -21.33 14.01 10.02
C CYS A 593 -21.17 14.38 8.53
N GLU A 594 -21.24 15.65 8.16
CA GLU A 594 -21.03 16.12 6.79
C GLU A 594 -19.60 15.87 6.32
N ASP A 595 -18.65 16.00 7.25
CA ASP A 595 -17.22 15.68 7.11
C ASP A 595 -17.00 14.18 6.83
N ILE A 596 -17.66 13.31 7.60
CA ILE A 596 -17.63 11.86 7.43
C ILE A 596 -18.22 11.50 6.06
N ALA A 597 -19.37 12.07 5.69
CA ALA A 597 -20.02 11.81 4.41
C ALA A 597 -19.11 12.18 3.22
N MET A 598 -18.39 13.30 3.29
CA MET A 598 -17.44 13.71 2.26
C MET A 598 -16.22 12.76 2.18
N ASN A 599 -15.67 12.34 3.32
CA ASN A 599 -14.57 11.36 3.32
C ASN A 599 -15.01 10.00 2.75
N PHE A 600 -16.21 9.53 3.10
CA PHE A 600 -16.81 8.32 2.52
C PHE A 600 -16.91 8.42 0.99
N LEU A 601 -17.42 9.56 0.47
CA LEU A 601 -17.54 9.79 -0.96
C LEU A 601 -16.18 9.75 -1.66
N VAL A 602 -15.22 10.54 -1.18
CA VAL A 602 -13.91 10.65 -1.83
C VAL A 602 -13.17 9.31 -1.79
N SER A 603 -13.14 8.62 -0.66
CA SER A 603 -12.50 7.29 -0.56
C SER A 603 -13.24 6.20 -1.33
N HIS A 604 -14.56 6.31 -1.52
CA HIS A 604 -15.33 5.41 -2.38
C HIS A 604 -14.90 5.54 -3.85
N ILE A 605 -14.69 6.78 -4.33
CA ILE A 605 -14.34 7.05 -5.74
C ILE A 605 -12.86 6.85 -6.02
N SER A 606 -11.98 7.39 -5.17
CA SER A 606 -10.53 7.37 -5.41
C SER A 606 -9.88 6.05 -5.00
N ARG A 607 -10.51 5.29 -4.08
CA ARG A 607 -9.93 4.13 -3.40
C ARG A 607 -8.60 4.43 -2.73
N GLN A 608 -8.45 5.66 -2.24
CA GLN A 608 -7.28 6.10 -1.49
C GLN A 608 -7.66 6.75 -0.15
N PRO A 609 -6.80 6.61 0.88
CA PRO A 609 -6.98 7.32 2.14
C PRO A 609 -6.65 8.81 2.00
N PRO A 610 -7.19 9.69 2.86
CA PRO A 610 -6.88 11.12 2.86
C PRO A 610 -5.44 11.40 3.34
N ILE A 611 -4.92 12.61 3.10
CA ILE A 611 -3.59 13.02 3.57
C ILE A 611 -3.72 14.04 4.69
N LYS A 612 -3.08 13.74 5.83
CA LYS A 612 -2.93 14.70 6.93
C LYS A 612 -1.70 15.58 6.72
N VAL A 613 -1.88 16.87 6.98
CA VAL A 613 -0.86 17.90 6.90
C VAL A 613 -0.61 18.46 8.31
N THR A 614 0.67 18.64 8.69
CA THR A 614 1.13 19.18 9.99
C THR A 614 0.92 18.27 11.21
N SER A 615 1.62 18.59 12.30
CA SER A 615 1.54 17.88 13.59
C SER A 615 0.41 18.37 14.51
N ARG A 616 -0.31 19.44 14.17
CA ARG A 616 -1.41 19.95 15.01
C ARG A 616 -2.58 18.98 14.98
N TRP A 617 -2.97 18.51 16.16
CA TRP A 617 -4.02 17.49 16.30
C TRP A 617 -5.44 18.08 16.33
N THR A 618 -5.58 19.33 16.81
CA THR A 618 -6.84 20.09 16.90
C THR A 618 -6.57 21.59 16.80
N PHE A 619 -7.55 22.34 16.28
CA PHE A 619 -7.61 23.80 16.42
C PHE A 619 -8.51 24.10 17.61
N ARG A 620 -7.96 24.68 18.69
CA ARG A 620 -8.78 25.17 19.80
C ARG A 620 -9.20 26.60 19.47
N CYS A 621 -10.51 26.88 19.52
CA CYS A 621 -11.04 28.24 19.51
C CYS A 621 -10.68 28.93 20.84
N PRO A 622 -9.85 29.98 20.85
CA PRO A 622 -9.40 30.65 22.09
C PRO A 622 -10.50 31.40 22.85
N GLY A 623 -11.68 31.60 22.25
CA GLY A 623 -12.78 32.38 22.81
C GLY A 623 -14.12 31.64 22.91
N CYS A 624 -14.16 30.33 22.65
CA CYS A 624 -15.38 29.54 22.71
C CYS A 624 -15.49 28.88 24.11
N PRO A 625 -16.51 29.19 24.92
CA PRO A 625 -16.60 28.74 26.31
C PRO A 625 -16.91 27.24 26.47
N ILE A 626 -17.45 26.58 25.44
CA ILE A 626 -17.73 25.14 25.37
C ILE A 626 -17.49 24.69 23.93
N SER A 627 -16.70 23.62 23.72
CA SER A 627 -16.60 23.01 22.39
C SER A 627 -17.79 22.07 22.17
N LEU A 628 -18.43 22.10 20.99
CA LEU A 628 -19.52 21.16 20.62
C LEU A 628 -19.11 19.67 20.76
N SER A 629 -17.80 19.40 20.84
CA SER A 629 -17.21 18.10 21.10
C SER A 629 -17.18 17.65 22.56
N GLU A 630 -17.58 18.48 23.53
CA GLU A 630 -17.66 18.12 24.95
C GLU A 630 -18.95 17.38 25.32
N ASP A 631 -19.97 17.39 24.46
CA ASP A 631 -21.20 16.62 24.67
C ASP A 631 -21.01 15.16 24.22
N ASP A 632 -21.24 14.19 25.12
CA ASP A 632 -21.14 12.75 24.82
C ASP A 632 -22.11 12.30 23.70
N SER A 633 -23.20 13.04 23.47
CA SER A 633 -24.13 12.79 22.35
C SER A 633 -23.47 12.98 20.99
N HIS A 634 -22.55 13.95 20.86
CA HIS A 634 -21.89 14.29 19.61
C HIS A 634 -21.07 13.13 19.05
N PHE A 635 -20.36 12.41 19.92
CA PHE A 635 -19.66 11.18 19.52
C PHE A 635 -20.67 10.11 19.11
N ASN A 636 -21.68 9.82 19.95
CA ASN A 636 -22.67 8.77 19.67
C ASN A 636 -23.41 8.97 18.34
N GLU A 637 -23.72 10.22 17.96
CA GLU A 637 -24.31 10.54 16.66
C GLU A 637 -23.36 10.20 15.50
N ARG A 638 -22.06 10.54 15.61
CA ARG A 638 -21.05 10.20 14.61
C ARG A 638 -20.84 8.69 14.45
N HIS A 639 -20.87 7.94 15.55
CA HIS A 639 -20.86 6.47 15.52
C HIS A 639 -22.05 5.93 14.71
N LYS A 640 -23.26 6.47 14.96
CA LYS A 640 -24.46 6.10 14.20
C LYS A 640 -24.35 6.48 12.72
N CYS A 641 -23.76 7.64 12.39
CA CYS A 641 -23.53 8.05 11.01
C CYS A 641 -22.62 7.08 10.26
N ILE A 642 -21.47 6.70 10.83
CA ILE A 642 -20.54 5.76 10.18
C ILE A 642 -21.26 4.46 9.87
N ASN A 643 -21.94 3.87 10.86
CA ASN A 643 -22.64 2.59 10.65
C ASN A 643 -23.75 2.73 9.60
N TYR A 644 -24.52 3.82 9.64
CA TYR A 644 -25.56 4.08 8.64
C TYR A 644 -24.99 4.29 7.23
N PHE A 645 -23.85 4.97 7.09
CA PHE A 645 -23.21 5.18 5.79
C PHE A 645 -22.59 3.89 5.24
N VAL A 646 -21.97 3.08 6.09
CA VAL A 646 -21.49 1.72 5.71
C VAL A 646 -22.67 0.89 5.21
N GLN A 647 -23.82 0.99 5.87
CA GLN A 647 -25.06 0.38 5.40
C GLN A 647 -25.60 1.02 4.11
N ILE A 648 -25.21 2.20 3.67
CA ILE A 648 -25.70 2.69 2.36
C ILE A 648 -24.76 2.25 1.25
N TYR A 649 -23.45 2.28 1.50
CA TYR A 649 -22.44 1.86 0.54
C TYR A 649 -22.29 0.34 0.42
N GLY A 650 -22.71 -0.44 1.43
CA GLY A 650 -22.60 -1.91 1.45
C GLY A 650 -21.20 -2.43 1.82
N TYR A 651 -20.27 -1.54 2.12
CA TYR A 651 -18.93 -1.85 2.62
C TYR A 651 -18.35 -0.61 3.31
N MET A 652 -17.20 -0.74 3.98
CA MET A 652 -16.45 0.40 4.54
C MET A 652 -15.59 1.06 3.45
N PRO A 653 -15.92 2.27 2.95
CA PRO A 653 -15.12 2.91 1.90
C PRO A 653 -13.84 3.55 2.44
N LEU A 654 -13.81 3.91 3.72
CA LEU A 654 -12.66 4.56 4.36
C LEU A 654 -11.47 3.61 4.45
N LEU A 655 -10.28 4.14 4.19
CA LEU A 655 -9.02 3.41 4.26
C LEU A 655 -8.12 4.04 5.31
N ASN A 656 -7.44 3.20 6.10
CA ASN A 656 -6.45 3.67 7.07
C ASN A 656 -5.13 4.03 6.38
N THR A 657 -4.47 5.06 6.90
CA THR A 657 -3.12 5.46 6.52
C THR A 657 -2.36 5.99 7.73
N GLN A 658 -1.05 5.81 7.69
CA GLN A 658 -0.11 6.45 8.61
C GLN A 658 0.68 7.58 7.93
N PHE A 659 0.33 7.88 6.68
CA PHE A 659 1.01 8.90 5.89
C PHE A 659 0.62 10.31 6.36
N ARG A 660 1.64 11.07 6.75
CA ARG A 660 1.53 12.48 7.11
C ARG A 660 2.55 13.29 6.33
N ALA A 661 2.10 14.38 5.72
CA ALA A 661 2.98 15.36 5.11
C ALA A 661 3.38 16.42 6.15
N ASP A 662 4.67 16.50 6.44
CA ASP A 662 5.24 17.54 7.30
C ASP A 662 6.18 18.44 6.52
N SER A 663 6.16 19.72 6.85
CA SER A 663 7.01 20.71 6.25
C SER A 663 8.38 20.74 6.95
N VAL A 664 9.34 19.93 6.47
CA VAL A 664 10.72 19.91 6.99
C VAL A 664 11.39 21.29 6.87
N LEU A 665 10.93 22.12 5.92
CA LEU A 665 11.47 23.45 5.61
C LEU A 665 10.60 24.64 6.09
N PHE A 666 9.35 24.42 6.54
CA PHE A 666 8.54 25.49 7.13
C PHE A 666 8.67 25.50 8.66
N LYS A 667 9.78 26.07 9.13
CA LYS A 667 10.05 26.60 10.49
C LYS A 667 9.92 25.63 11.69
N THR A 668 11.06 25.33 12.31
CA THR A 668 11.20 25.41 13.77
C THR A 668 12.08 26.60 14.14
N ARG A 669 11.49 27.73 14.56
CA ARG A 669 12.22 28.76 15.34
C ARG A 669 12.35 28.21 16.77
N ILE A 670 13.54 27.74 17.13
CA ILE A 670 13.86 27.26 18.49
C ILE A 670 14.36 28.45 19.32
N PRO A 671 13.84 28.68 20.55
CA PRO A 671 14.39 29.68 21.48
C PRO A 671 15.91 29.50 21.66
N HIS A 672 16.67 30.60 21.80
CA HIS A 672 18.15 30.57 21.89
C HIS A 672 18.69 29.61 22.97
N ASP A 673 17.91 29.44 24.02
CA ASP A 673 18.12 28.62 25.20
C ASP A 673 17.84 27.11 25.00
N LYS A 674 17.17 26.72 23.90
CA LYS A 674 16.95 25.31 23.51
C LYS A 674 17.72 24.87 22.25
N GLN A 675 18.63 25.71 21.75
CA GLN A 675 19.52 25.37 20.62
C GLN A 675 20.52 24.23 20.91
N LYS A 676 20.70 23.78 22.15
CA LYS A 676 21.68 22.73 22.47
C LYS A 676 21.29 21.30 22.03
N LEU A 677 20.02 21.03 21.73
CA LEU A 677 19.56 19.71 21.27
C LEU A 677 19.52 19.57 19.73
N VAL A 678 19.70 20.67 19.01
CA VAL A 678 19.99 20.66 17.57
C VAL A 678 21.41 21.20 17.44
N MET A 679 22.39 20.31 17.36
CA MET A 679 23.78 20.73 17.16
C MET A 679 23.81 21.72 16.00
N SER A 680 24.30 22.94 16.28
CA SER A 680 24.63 23.91 15.26
C SER A 680 25.51 23.22 14.23
N LEU A 681 24.97 22.96 13.03
CA LEU A 681 25.65 22.34 11.88
C LEU A 681 26.71 23.27 11.27
N LYS A 682 27.02 24.39 11.93
CA LYS A 682 28.07 25.31 11.50
C LYS A 682 29.44 24.61 11.63
N PRO A 683 30.30 24.73 10.60
CA PRO A 683 31.70 24.30 10.69
C PRO A 683 32.36 24.86 11.96
N LYS A 684 33.10 24.02 12.68
CA LYS A 684 33.84 24.40 13.90
C LYS A 684 35.30 24.03 13.73
N HIS A 685 36.16 24.72 14.48
CA HIS A 685 37.54 24.29 14.65
C HIS A 685 37.55 23.07 15.58
N VAL A 686 38.09 21.94 15.12
CA VAL A 686 38.12 20.68 15.84
C VAL A 686 39.54 20.10 15.74
N GLU A 687 40.10 19.68 16.86
CA GLU A 687 41.39 19.00 16.89
C GLU A 687 41.23 17.53 16.51
N PHE A 688 41.99 17.06 15.52
CA PHE A 688 41.84 15.70 14.97
C PHE A 688 42.17 14.61 15.98
N GLU A 689 43.33 14.67 16.63
CA GLU A 689 43.86 13.61 17.51
C GLU A 689 42.92 13.23 18.67
N PRO A 690 42.39 14.16 19.49
CA PRO A 690 41.54 13.77 20.62
C PRO A 690 40.22 13.15 20.17
N THR A 691 39.60 13.68 19.12
CA THR A 691 38.33 13.16 18.58
C THR A 691 38.54 11.83 17.87
N TRP A 692 39.63 11.68 17.10
CA TRP A 692 39.98 10.42 16.43
C TRP A 692 40.29 9.31 17.42
N ASN A 693 41.02 9.58 18.51
CA ASN A 693 41.32 8.57 19.54
C ASN A 693 40.04 8.02 20.20
N GLN A 694 39.02 8.84 20.39
CA GLN A 694 37.72 8.39 20.91
C GLN A 694 36.97 7.54 19.90
N ILE A 695 36.93 7.96 18.63
CA ILE A 695 36.31 7.19 17.55
C ILE A 695 37.01 5.84 17.38
N ARG A 696 38.34 5.84 17.32
CA ARG A 696 39.18 4.65 17.22
C ARG A 696 38.92 3.66 18.35
N ALA A 697 38.86 4.13 19.59
CA ALA A 697 38.57 3.27 20.75
C ALA A 697 37.19 2.59 20.66
N THR A 698 36.18 3.29 20.11
CA THR A 698 34.87 2.68 19.85
C THR A 698 34.93 1.71 18.67
N VAL A 699 35.60 2.07 17.57
CA VAL A 699 35.79 1.21 16.39
C VAL A 699 36.51 -0.10 16.74
N GLU A 700 37.54 -0.04 17.59
CA GLU A 700 38.28 -1.20 18.12
C GLU A 700 37.38 -2.17 18.91
N LYS A 701 36.33 -1.68 19.57
CA LYS A 701 35.35 -2.55 20.25
C LYS A 701 34.34 -3.13 19.26
N VAL A 702 33.88 -2.32 18.31
CA VAL A 702 32.82 -2.67 17.35
C VAL A 702 33.26 -3.77 16.40
N ILE A 703 34.49 -3.70 15.87
CA ILE A 703 34.99 -4.66 14.88
C ILE A 703 35.11 -6.09 15.42
N VAL A 704 35.27 -6.24 16.74
CA VAL A 704 35.31 -7.53 17.46
C VAL A 704 34.01 -7.85 18.22
N LEU A 705 32.93 -7.11 17.95
CA LEU A 705 31.60 -7.27 18.58
C LEU A 705 31.61 -7.20 20.12
N LYS A 706 32.49 -6.38 20.70
CA LYS A 706 32.46 -6.07 22.15
C LYS A 706 31.32 -5.11 22.47
N HIS A 707 30.80 -5.22 23.70
CA HIS A 707 29.73 -4.35 24.18
C HIS A 707 30.15 -2.88 24.20
N VAL A 708 29.39 -2.03 23.50
CA VAL A 708 29.53 -0.57 23.49
C VAL A 708 28.27 0.05 24.11
N GLN A 709 28.43 1.03 25.00
CA GLN A 709 27.27 1.71 25.57
C GLN A 709 26.55 2.53 24.49
N ARG A 710 25.21 2.56 24.53
CA ARG A 710 24.41 3.28 23.53
C ARG A 710 24.67 4.79 23.50
N SER A 711 25.03 5.38 24.64
CA SER A 711 25.49 6.77 24.72
C SER A 711 26.79 6.96 23.94
N GLU A 712 27.80 6.13 24.23
CA GLU A 712 29.10 6.14 23.53
C GLU A 712 28.89 5.99 22.01
N TRP A 713 28.04 5.07 21.58
CA TRP A 713 27.70 4.87 20.16
C TRP A 713 27.03 6.10 19.51
N ASN A 714 26.03 6.69 20.17
CA ASN A 714 25.31 7.85 19.65
C ASN A 714 26.21 9.09 19.53
N ASP A 715 27.16 9.26 20.45
CA ASP A 715 28.09 10.39 20.46
C ASP A 715 29.11 10.32 19.30
N ARG A 716 29.42 9.13 18.78
CA ARG A 716 30.38 8.98 17.67
C ARG A 716 29.86 9.49 16.32
N PHE A 717 28.54 9.54 16.09
CA PHE A 717 28.00 10.09 14.84
C PHE A 717 28.26 11.59 14.69
N PRO A 718 27.95 12.44 15.70
CA PRO A 718 28.38 13.84 15.70
C PRO A 718 29.89 14.04 15.61
N ASP A 719 30.69 13.20 16.28
CA ASP A 719 32.16 13.33 16.26
C ASP A 719 32.71 13.14 14.84
N LEU A 720 32.22 12.13 14.11
CA LEU A 720 32.55 11.91 12.71
C LEU A 720 32.08 13.04 11.80
N TYR A 721 30.86 13.55 12.01
CA TYR A 721 30.35 14.72 11.27
C TYR A 721 31.25 15.95 11.47
N GLN A 722 31.65 16.22 12.71
CA GLN A 722 32.49 17.37 13.07
C GLN A 722 33.87 17.30 12.42
N LEU A 723 34.49 16.12 12.33
CA LEU A 723 35.76 15.94 11.62
C LEU A 723 35.60 16.13 10.10
N CYS A 724 34.51 15.64 9.51
CA CYS A 724 34.25 15.78 8.07
C CYS A 724 33.94 17.23 7.64
N VAL A 725 33.39 18.06 8.55
CA VAL A 725 32.98 19.45 8.30
C VAL A 725 33.86 20.44 9.10
N ALA A 726 35.06 20.01 9.50
CA ALA A 726 35.99 20.85 10.24
C ALA A 726 36.41 22.09 9.44
N PHE A 727 36.70 23.18 10.16
CA PHE A 727 37.25 24.43 9.60
C PHE A 727 38.69 24.59 10.10
N PRO A 728 39.68 24.96 9.25
CA PRO A 728 39.56 25.54 7.90
C PRO A 728 39.44 24.56 6.73
N GLU A 729 39.87 23.31 6.88
CA GLU A 729 39.81 22.28 5.83
C GLU A 729 39.07 21.03 6.34
N PRO A 730 38.30 20.33 5.47
CA PRO A 730 37.64 19.09 5.83
C PRO A 730 38.67 17.99 6.09
N LEU A 731 38.54 17.27 7.20
CA LEU A 731 39.49 16.22 7.59
C LEU A 731 39.05 14.81 7.15
N GLY A 732 38.09 14.71 6.21
CA GLY A 732 37.50 13.45 5.77
C GLY A 732 38.49 12.47 5.15
N ASP A 733 39.43 12.95 4.33
CA ASP A 733 40.47 12.11 3.72
C ASP A 733 41.40 11.49 4.77
N ARG A 734 41.77 12.29 5.78
CA ARG A 734 42.60 11.82 6.90
C ARG A 734 41.88 10.76 7.72
N VAL A 735 40.59 10.96 8.02
CA VAL A 735 39.75 9.95 8.68
C VAL A 735 39.72 8.64 7.87
N TYR A 736 39.57 8.74 6.56
CA TYR A 736 39.54 7.55 5.69
C TYR A 736 40.88 6.80 5.68
N GLN A 737 42.01 7.49 5.54
CA GLN A 737 43.35 6.88 5.54
C GLN A 737 43.69 6.18 6.86
N GLU A 738 43.37 6.82 7.99
CA GLU A 738 43.57 6.23 9.32
C GLU A 738 42.68 5.00 9.53
N THR A 739 41.41 5.07 9.09
CA THR A 739 40.49 3.91 9.13
C THR A 739 41.00 2.75 8.27
N LYS A 740 41.50 3.04 7.06
CA LYS A 740 42.09 2.05 6.15
C LYS A 740 43.30 1.36 6.79
N THR A 741 44.22 2.16 7.36
CA THR A 741 45.43 1.64 8.02
C THR A 741 45.08 0.76 9.22
N PHE A 742 44.09 1.18 10.01
CA PHE A 742 43.58 0.39 11.13
C PHE A 742 43.00 -0.96 10.68
N LEU A 743 42.11 -0.96 9.68
CA LEU A 743 41.49 -2.19 9.17
C LEU A 743 42.54 -3.14 8.56
N ASP A 744 43.50 -2.62 7.79
CA ASP A 744 44.57 -3.42 7.18
C ASP A 744 45.43 -4.11 8.24
N GLN A 745 45.85 -3.37 9.28
CA GLN A 745 46.62 -3.94 10.40
C GLN A 745 45.81 -4.99 11.17
N HIS A 746 44.52 -4.73 11.40
CA HIS A 746 43.65 -5.66 12.11
C HIS A 746 43.49 -6.99 11.35
N VAL A 747 43.24 -6.94 10.04
CA VAL A 747 43.10 -8.17 9.23
C VAL A 747 44.41 -8.94 9.18
N LYS A 748 45.57 -8.27 9.07
CA LYS A 748 46.89 -8.92 9.14
C LYS A 748 47.16 -9.60 10.48
N GLN A 749 46.68 -9.04 11.59
CA GLN A 749 46.76 -9.68 12.90
C GLN A 749 45.85 -10.91 12.97
N LEU A 750 44.64 -10.84 12.43
CA LEU A 750 43.72 -11.98 12.35
C LEU A 750 44.31 -13.12 11.50
N TYR A 751 44.96 -12.79 10.38
CA TYR A 751 45.67 -13.75 9.54
C TYR A 751 46.69 -14.56 10.33
N GLN A 752 47.54 -13.88 11.12
CA GLN A 752 48.53 -14.56 11.96
C GLN A 752 47.90 -15.47 13.02
N THR A 753 46.72 -15.14 13.53
CA THR A 753 45.97 -16.00 14.47
C THR A 753 45.40 -17.23 13.76
N VAL A 754 44.86 -17.07 12.56
CA VAL A 754 44.26 -18.18 11.78
C VAL A 754 45.33 -19.16 11.29
N VAL A 755 46.47 -18.68 10.79
CA VAL A 755 47.57 -19.54 10.30
C VAL A 755 48.22 -20.37 11.41
N LYS A 756 48.15 -19.91 12.67
CA LYS A 756 48.67 -20.67 13.82
C LYS A 756 47.80 -21.88 14.20
N SER A 757 46.60 -22.00 13.65
CA SER A 757 45.74 -23.16 13.88
C SER A 757 46.22 -24.38 13.07
N SER A 758 45.93 -25.59 13.56
CA SER A 758 46.28 -26.84 12.84
C SER A 758 45.52 -26.95 11.51
N HIS A 759 46.07 -27.74 10.57
CA HIS A 759 45.48 -27.92 9.23
C HIS A 759 44.00 -28.35 9.27
N GLU A 760 43.61 -29.23 10.20
CA GLU A 760 42.22 -29.66 10.39
C GLU A 760 41.32 -28.60 11.08
N GLY A 761 41.91 -27.72 11.88
CA GLY A 761 41.20 -26.64 12.59
C GLY A 761 41.04 -25.35 11.78
N LEU A 762 41.70 -25.26 10.62
CA LEU A 762 41.83 -24.04 9.82
C LEU A 762 40.47 -23.50 9.35
N LEU A 763 39.58 -24.37 8.85
CA LEU A 763 38.24 -23.97 8.39
C LEU A 763 37.38 -23.39 9.52
N SER A 764 37.44 -24.00 10.71
CA SER A 764 36.68 -23.55 11.88
C SER A 764 37.20 -22.21 12.41
N ALA A 765 38.52 -22.07 12.51
CA ALA A 765 39.16 -20.83 12.93
C ALA A 765 38.86 -19.67 11.96
N TYR A 766 38.96 -19.92 10.65
CA TYR A 766 38.61 -18.93 9.63
C TYR A 766 37.14 -18.53 9.71
N HIS A 767 36.22 -19.50 9.79
CA HIS A 767 34.79 -19.22 9.82
C HIS A 767 34.39 -18.36 11.04
N GLN A 768 34.94 -18.67 12.21
CA GLN A 768 34.66 -17.89 13.43
C GLN A 768 35.12 -16.44 13.30
N GLN A 769 36.33 -16.21 12.77
CA GLN A 769 36.84 -14.84 12.57
C GLN A 769 36.04 -14.10 11.49
N TRP A 770 35.62 -14.79 10.43
CA TRP A 770 34.80 -14.21 9.37
C TRP A 770 33.45 -13.70 9.89
N LEU A 771 32.74 -14.49 10.72
CA LEU A 771 31.43 -14.09 11.26
C LEU A 771 31.53 -12.81 12.10
N ILE A 772 32.53 -12.73 12.98
CA ILE A 772 32.75 -11.58 13.85
C ILE A 772 33.12 -10.35 13.00
N TYR A 773 34.04 -10.52 12.06
CA TYR A 773 34.54 -9.43 11.22
C TYR A 773 33.45 -8.87 10.30
N ARG A 774 32.65 -9.72 9.65
CA ARG A 774 31.57 -9.31 8.75
C ARG A 774 30.53 -8.42 9.45
N GLU A 775 30.05 -8.86 10.61
CA GLU A 775 29.09 -8.07 11.41
C GLU A 775 29.73 -6.77 11.91
N GLY A 776 30.99 -6.82 12.37
CA GLY A 776 31.75 -5.65 12.79
C GLY A 776 31.89 -4.60 11.68
N VAL A 777 32.24 -5.02 10.46
CA VAL A 777 32.32 -4.15 9.28
C VAL A 777 30.95 -3.56 8.92
N THR A 778 29.87 -4.32 9.08
CA THR A 778 28.51 -3.82 8.84
C THR A 778 28.15 -2.69 9.80
N TYR A 779 28.44 -2.85 11.10
CA TYR A 779 28.27 -1.76 12.07
C TYR A 779 29.17 -0.56 11.79
N MET A 780 30.43 -0.79 11.40
CA MET A 780 31.30 0.30 10.97
C MET A 780 30.72 1.04 9.75
N ASN A 781 30.16 0.34 8.77
CA ASN A 781 29.55 0.98 7.61
C ASN A 781 28.39 1.92 8.00
N ILE A 782 27.60 1.53 9.00
CA ILE A 782 26.52 2.38 9.55
C ILE A 782 27.11 3.61 10.26
N LEU A 783 28.14 3.42 11.08
CA LEU A 783 28.79 4.51 11.81
C LEU A 783 29.38 5.56 10.85
N TYR A 784 30.00 5.11 9.76
CA TYR A 784 30.64 5.95 8.75
C TYR A 784 29.70 6.39 7.61
N MET A 785 28.39 6.22 7.74
CA MET A 785 27.42 6.54 6.68
C MET A 785 27.53 7.98 6.15
N TYR A 786 27.82 8.96 7.01
CA TYR A 786 28.03 10.34 6.58
C TYR A 786 29.29 10.50 5.72
N LEU A 787 30.41 9.88 6.11
CA LEU A 787 31.66 9.88 5.34
C LEU A 787 31.45 9.20 3.97
N ASN A 788 30.78 8.05 3.95
CA ASN A 788 30.46 7.31 2.72
C ASN A 788 29.65 8.17 1.75
N THR A 789 28.61 8.85 2.23
CA THR A 789 27.68 9.60 1.39
C THR A 789 28.20 10.96 0.94
N GLN A 790 28.91 11.70 1.81
CA GLN A 790 29.29 13.08 1.53
C GLN A 790 30.72 13.25 1.03
N HIS A 791 31.63 12.35 1.42
CA HIS A 791 33.04 12.39 1.00
C HIS A 791 33.28 11.37 -0.11
N ILE A 792 33.08 10.08 0.18
CA ILE A 792 33.49 9.00 -0.72
C ILE A 792 32.70 9.01 -2.03
N LYS A 793 31.37 9.20 -1.99
CA LYS A 793 30.54 9.28 -3.22
C LYS A 793 30.87 10.46 -4.13
N LYS A 794 31.43 11.56 -3.61
CA LYS A 794 31.88 12.69 -4.45
C LYS A 794 33.19 12.40 -5.18
N HIS A 795 34.00 11.49 -4.63
CA HIS A 795 35.26 11.05 -5.21
C HIS A 795 35.13 9.73 -6.01
N LYS A 796 33.95 9.09 -6.06
CA LYS A 796 33.68 7.98 -6.98
C LYS A 796 33.40 8.55 -8.37
N TYR A 797 34.06 8.02 -9.39
CA TYR A 797 33.75 8.29 -10.79
C TYR A 797 32.29 7.96 -11.10
N SER A 798 31.62 8.82 -11.89
CA SER A 798 30.25 8.55 -12.32
C SER A 798 30.21 7.39 -13.31
N GLU A 799 29.04 6.77 -13.47
CA GLU A 799 28.83 5.67 -14.43
C GLU A 799 29.13 6.13 -15.88
N ALA A 800 29.01 7.44 -16.16
CA ALA A 800 29.41 8.04 -17.44
C ALA A 800 30.94 8.15 -17.59
N ASP A 801 31.68 8.46 -16.53
CA ASP A 801 33.14 8.57 -16.55
C ASP A 801 33.81 7.21 -16.80
N LEU A 802 33.26 6.14 -16.22
CA LEU A 802 33.69 4.75 -16.45
C LEU A 802 33.33 4.22 -17.85
N SER A 803 32.34 4.80 -18.51
CA SER A 803 31.89 4.35 -19.84
C SER A 803 32.60 5.06 -20.99
N TYR A 804 33.22 6.22 -20.75
CA TYR A 804 33.88 7.04 -21.78
C TYR A 804 35.37 7.34 -21.48
N GLY A 805 35.87 7.05 -20.29
CA GLY A 805 37.26 7.33 -19.88
C GLY A 805 38.11 6.07 -19.68
N CYS A 806 39.30 6.02 -20.30
CA CYS A 806 40.35 5.05 -19.99
C CYS A 806 41.08 5.43 -18.69
N VAL A 807 40.38 5.38 -17.54
CA VAL A 807 40.97 5.69 -16.23
C VAL A 807 41.18 4.41 -15.44
N ASP A 808 42.36 4.28 -14.83
CA ASP A 808 42.77 3.12 -14.05
C ASP A 808 41.89 3.00 -12.78
N THR A 809 41.05 1.96 -12.71
CA THR A 809 40.07 1.72 -11.63
C THR A 809 40.69 1.27 -10.31
N SER A 810 42.00 1.07 -10.27
CA SER A 810 42.72 0.47 -9.13
C SER A 810 42.92 1.42 -7.93
N GLU A 811 42.77 2.74 -8.12
CA GLU A 811 42.97 3.75 -7.05
C GLU A 811 41.66 4.38 -6.50
N GLN A 812 40.50 3.82 -6.82
CA GLN A 812 39.22 4.38 -6.39
C GLN A 812 39.00 4.24 -4.86
N MET A 813 38.51 5.30 -4.21
CA MET A 813 38.06 5.22 -2.82
C MET A 813 36.79 4.35 -2.72
N LEU A 814 36.87 3.29 -1.92
CA LEU A 814 35.77 2.38 -1.63
C LEU A 814 35.00 2.87 -0.41
N GLU A 815 33.70 2.56 -0.31
CA GLU A 815 32.96 2.84 0.94
C GLU A 815 33.55 2.00 2.08
N ILE A 816 33.40 2.43 3.34
CA ILE A 816 34.07 1.75 4.46
C ILE A 816 33.68 0.27 4.59
N GLY A 817 32.41 -0.09 4.31
CA GLY A 817 31.98 -1.49 4.23
C GLY A 817 32.66 -2.27 3.10
N GLU A 818 32.73 -1.68 1.91
CA GLU A 818 33.39 -2.25 0.72
C GLU A 818 34.90 -2.43 0.95
N LEU A 819 35.54 -1.43 1.57
CA LEU A 819 36.95 -1.44 1.93
C LEU A 819 37.28 -2.57 2.91
N GLY A 820 36.44 -2.78 3.93
CA GLY A 820 36.61 -3.88 4.88
C GLY A 820 36.58 -5.25 4.18
N LEU A 821 35.62 -5.46 3.28
CA LEU A 821 35.53 -6.69 2.49
C LEU A 821 36.73 -6.86 1.54
N HIS A 822 37.16 -5.78 0.87
CA HIS A 822 38.32 -5.80 -0.01
C HIS A 822 39.62 -6.16 0.75
N LEU A 823 39.84 -5.59 1.93
CA LEU A 823 41.01 -5.92 2.77
C LEU A 823 40.98 -7.37 3.25
N TRP A 824 39.79 -7.92 3.54
CA TRP A 824 39.66 -9.35 3.84
C TRP A 824 40.03 -10.22 2.64
N LYS A 825 39.63 -9.85 1.42
CA LYS A 825 40.02 -10.56 0.19
C LYS A 825 41.53 -10.66 0.05
N VAL A 826 42.21 -9.51 0.07
CA VAL A 826 43.66 -9.40 -0.22
C VAL A 826 44.50 -10.01 0.89
N ASN A 827 44.17 -9.73 2.15
CA ASN A 827 45.02 -10.14 3.28
C ASN A 827 44.67 -11.51 3.87
N MET A 828 43.45 -12.04 3.67
CA MET A 828 43.04 -13.35 4.21
C MET A 828 42.81 -14.41 3.13
N ILE A 829 42.01 -14.11 2.09
CA ILE A 829 41.59 -15.13 1.12
C ILE A 829 42.72 -15.46 0.15
N GLU A 830 43.35 -14.46 -0.46
CA GLU A 830 44.40 -14.68 -1.47
C GLU A 830 45.59 -15.52 -0.95
N PRO A 831 46.08 -15.33 0.28
CA PRO A 831 47.15 -16.17 0.83
C PRO A 831 46.70 -17.58 1.23
N LEU A 832 45.43 -17.76 1.63
CA LEU A 832 44.91 -19.05 2.12
C LEU A 832 44.15 -19.86 1.06
N LYS A 833 43.97 -19.32 -0.16
CA LYS A 833 43.09 -19.87 -1.18
C LYS A 833 43.32 -21.35 -1.47
N ASP A 834 44.58 -21.77 -1.60
CA ASP A 834 44.90 -23.14 -2.03
C ASP A 834 44.60 -24.15 -0.90
N SER A 835 44.96 -23.80 0.33
CA SER A 835 44.66 -24.61 1.53
C SER A 835 43.15 -24.65 1.83
N LEU A 836 42.44 -23.52 1.71
CA LEU A 836 41.00 -23.48 1.94
C LEU A 836 40.25 -24.32 0.91
N VAL A 837 40.58 -24.20 -0.38
CA VAL A 837 39.90 -24.97 -1.43
C VAL A 837 40.16 -26.47 -1.29
N SER A 838 41.40 -26.90 -1.00
CA SER A 838 41.70 -28.33 -0.76
C SER A 838 40.87 -28.90 0.37
N LEU A 839 40.87 -28.23 1.54
CA LEU A 839 40.11 -28.66 2.71
C LEU A 839 38.60 -28.67 2.48
N LEU A 840 38.06 -27.71 1.72
CA LEU A 840 36.64 -27.68 1.36
C LEU A 840 36.26 -28.85 0.46
N LEU A 841 37.10 -29.20 -0.53
CA LEU A 841 36.87 -30.34 -1.41
C LEU A 841 36.94 -31.66 -0.64
N GLU A 842 37.94 -31.83 0.23
CA GLU A 842 38.10 -32.99 1.12
C GLU A 842 36.89 -33.15 2.07
N ALA A 843 36.39 -32.04 2.64
CA ALA A 843 35.20 -32.07 3.50
C ALA A 843 33.93 -32.50 2.74
N ILE A 844 33.77 -32.06 1.48
CA ILE A 844 32.62 -32.47 0.68
C ILE A 844 32.72 -33.94 0.25
N GLU A 845 33.92 -34.40 -0.10
CA GLU A 845 34.18 -35.82 -0.39
C GLU A 845 33.93 -36.70 0.84
N ALA A 846 34.35 -36.27 2.03
CA ALA A 846 34.07 -36.97 3.28
C ALA A 846 32.55 -37.07 3.56
N ASP A 847 31.77 -36.01 3.31
CA ASP A 847 30.31 -36.06 3.44
C ASP A 847 29.67 -36.96 2.36
N ARG A 848 30.32 -37.18 1.20
CA ARG A 848 29.85 -38.15 0.16
C ARG A 848 30.02 -39.58 0.65
N MET A 849 31.10 -39.83 1.39
CA MET A 849 31.38 -41.10 2.06
C MET A 849 30.58 -41.31 3.37
N GLY A 850 29.74 -40.34 3.76
CA GLY A 850 28.91 -40.42 4.96
C GLY A 850 29.64 -40.13 6.27
N LEU A 851 30.83 -39.54 6.23
CA LEU A 851 31.55 -39.09 7.41
C LEU A 851 30.93 -37.79 7.97
N PRO A 852 30.78 -37.65 9.30
CA PRO A 852 30.17 -36.46 9.89
C PRO A 852 31.05 -35.22 9.70
N GLN A 853 30.50 -34.19 9.05
CA GLN A 853 31.16 -32.90 8.85
C GLN A 853 30.36 -31.76 9.47
N ASN A 854 31.05 -30.71 9.92
CA ASN A 854 30.38 -29.52 10.45
C ASN A 854 29.88 -28.65 9.29
N LYS A 855 28.63 -28.91 8.86
CA LYS A 855 28.07 -28.33 7.64
C LYS A 855 28.00 -26.81 7.65
N SER A 856 27.75 -26.21 8.82
CA SER A 856 27.70 -24.75 8.95
C SER A 856 29.05 -24.09 8.70
N VAL A 857 30.15 -24.75 9.10
CA VAL A 857 31.51 -24.25 8.88
C VAL A 857 31.84 -24.25 7.40
N VAL A 858 31.66 -25.39 6.74
CA VAL A 858 31.93 -25.54 5.30
C VAL A 858 31.10 -24.55 4.48
N GLN A 859 29.79 -24.47 4.75
CA GLN A 859 28.90 -23.51 4.10
C GLN A 859 29.31 -22.05 4.39
N GLY A 860 29.65 -21.73 5.63
CA GLY A 860 30.06 -20.39 6.04
C GLY A 860 31.33 -19.90 5.36
N VAL A 861 32.30 -20.79 5.13
CA VAL A 861 33.52 -20.48 4.36
C VAL A 861 33.21 -20.36 2.86
N ILE A 862 32.35 -21.20 2.30
CA ILE A 862 31.97 -21.09 0.88
C ILE A 862 31.24 -19.76 0.62
N LEU A 863 30.30 -19.39 1.48
CA LEU A 863 29.55 -18.14 1.36
C LEU A 863 30.42 -16.90 1.62
N SER A 864 31.54 -17.01 2.36
CA SER A 864 32.47 -15.88 2.51
C SER A 864 33.10 -15.49 1.18
N LEU A 865 33.40 -16.45 0.29
CA LEU A 865 33.95 -16.19 -1.04
C LEU A 865 32.98 -15.40 -1.93
N VAL A 866 31.68 -15.53 -1.69
CA VAL A 866 30.62 -14.78 -2.39
C VAL A 866 30.44 -13.39 -1.78
N HIS A 867 30.25 -13.33 -0.46
CA HIS A 867 29.96 -12.08 0.25
C HIS A 867 31.07 -11.02 0.14
N VAL A 868 32.33 -11.45 -0.01
CA VAL A 868 33.48 -10.54 -0.16
C VAL A 868 33.42 -9.73 -1.46
N GLU A 869 32.73 -10.19 -2.50
CA GLU A 869 32.56 -9.45 -3.76
C GLU A 869 31.13 -8.94 -3.99
N GLU A 870 30.26 -9.04 -2.97
CA GLU A 870 28.85 -8.63 -3.05
C GLU A 870 28.66 -7.14 -3.41
N TYR A 871 29.63 -6.29 -3.08
CA TYR A 871 29.60 -4.87 -3.42
C TYR A 871 29.82 -4.57 -4.92
N LYS A 872 30.35 -5.53 -5.69
CA LYS A 872 30.56 -5.33 -7.14
C LYS A 872 29.24 -5.54 -7.88
N LYS A 873 28.72 -4.50 -8.54
CA LYS A 873 27.50 -4.60 -9.38
C LYS A 873 27.66 -5.53 -10.59
N LYS A 874 28.87 -5.70 -11.12
CA LYS A 874 29.21 -6.64 -12.20
C LYS A 874 30.29 -7.59 -11.69
N GLY A 875 30.12 -8.90 -11.90
CA GLY A 875 31.11 -9.92 -11.53
C GLY A 875 31.19 -10.23 -10.03
N SER A 876 30.10 -10.07 -9.27
CA SER A 876 30.08 -10.36 -7.82
C SER A 876 30.34 -11.83 -7.45
N LEU A 877 30.25 -12.74 -8.43
CA LEU A 877 30.50 -14.16 -8.24
C LEU A 877 31.86 -14.60 -8.78
N ASP A 878 32.62 -13.73 -9.45
CA ASP A 878 33.82 -14.12 -10.20
C ASP A 878 34.87 -14.80 -9.29
N LEU A 879 35.09 -14.29 -8.08
CA LEU A 879 36.00 -14.91 -7.12
C LEU A 879 35.56 -16.33 -6.74
N TYR A 880 34.28 -16.52 -6.44
CA TYR A 880 33.71 -17.82 -6.08
C TYR A 880 33.77 -18.81 -7.26
N GLN A 881 33.43 -18.34 -8.47
CA GLN A 881 33.42 -19.15 -9.68
C GLN A 881 34.83 -19.63 -10.06
N ASN A 882 35.80 -18.71 -10.01
CA ASN A 882 37.18 -18.99 -10.40
C ASN A 882 37.94 -19.81 -9.36
N LEU A 883 37.80 -19.50 -8.07
CA LEU A 883 38.56 -20.17 -7.01
C LEU A 883 37.97 -21.50 -6.57
N PHE A 884 36.64 -21.63 -6.52
CA PHE A 884 35.99 -22.80 -5.93
C PHE A 884 35.11 -23.56 -6.92
N GLU A 885 34.15 -22.89 -7.58
CA GLU A 885 33.13 -23.57 -8.39
C GLU A 885 33.74 -24.39 -9.53
N SER A 886 34.72 -23.85 -10.26
CA SER A 886 35.36 -24.53 -11.39
C SER A 886 36.09 -25.81 -10.97
N LEU A 887 36.82 -25.77 -9.85
CA LEU A 887 37.53 -26.93 -9.29
C LEU A 887 36.55 -27.95 -8.68
N PHE A 888 35.49 -27.45 -8.02
CA PHE A 888 34.43 -28.29 -7.47
C PHE A 888 33.67 -29.06 -8.54
N LEU A 889 33.27 -28.39 -9.64
CA LEU A 889 32.59 -29.03 -10.76
C LEU A 889 33.47 -30.11 -11.40
N LYS A 890 34.76 -29.83 -11.60
CA LYS A 890 35.71 -30.81 -12.14
C LYS A 890 35.86 -32.03 -11.22
N SER A 891 36.06 -31.83 -9.91
CA SER A 891 36.16 -32.92 -8.93
C SER A 891 34.87 -33.75 -8.85
N THR A 892 33.71 -33.09 -8.89
CA THR A 892 32.39 -33.73 -8.86
C THR A 892 32.14 -34.56 -10.12
N GLY A 893 32.50 -34.04 -11.30
CA GLY A 893 32.41 -34.78 -12.55
C GLY A 893 33.27 -36.04 -12.56
N GLU A 894 34.52 -35.96 -12.09
CA GLU A 894 35.41 -37.13 -11.96
C GLU A 894 34.88 -38.18 -10.98
N TYR A 895 34.27 -37.75 -9.87
CA TYR A 895 33.65 -38.64 -8.90
C TYR A 895 32.46 -39.40 -9.52
N TYR A 896 31.52 -38.69 -10.13
CA TYR A 896 30.34 -39.32 -10.72
C TYR A 896 30.63 -40.12 -11.99
N ARG A 897 31.69 -39.79 -12.74
CA ARG A 897 32.15 -40.63 -13.85
C ARG A 897 32.59 -42.01 -13.36
N ARG A 898 33.44 -42.06 -12.33
CA ARG A 898 33.89 -43.34 -11.74
C ARG A 898 32.73 -44.13 -11.15
N GLU A 899 31.86 -43.46 -10.40
CA GLU A 899 30.66 -44.09 -9.82
C GLU A 899 29.72 -44.63 -10.92
N ALA A 900 29.53 -43.92 -12.03
CA ALA A 900 28.71 -44.37 -13.14
C ALA A 900 29.27 -45.64 -13.79
N GLU A 901 30.59 -45.72 -14.03
CA GLU A 901 31.27 -46.89 -14.58
C GLU A 901 31.15 -48.12 -13.66
N GLU A 902 31.27 -47.94 -12.35
CA GLU A 902 31.08 -49.00 -11.35
C GLU A 902 29.62 -49.48 -11.27
N LEU A 903 28.66 -48.56 -11.37
CA LEU A 903 27.24 -48.90 -11.38
C LEU A 903 26.84 -49.63 -12.66
N LEU A 904 27.39 -49.27 -13.82
CA LEU A 904 27.11 -49.94 -15.09
C LEU A 904 27.64 -51.38 -15.14
N THR A 905 28.77 -51.65 -14.48
CA THR A 905 29.33 -53.01 -14.41
C THR A 905 28.60 -53.90 -13.40
N SER A 906 27.90 -53.32 -12.42
CA SER A 906 27.28 -54.05 -11.31
C SER A 906 25.76 -54.15 -11.37
N CYS A 907 25.09 -53.37 -12.22
CA CYS A 907 23.62 -53.24 -12.24
C CYS A 907 23.02 -53.51 -13.63
N ASP A 908 21.79 -54.00 -13.65
CA ASP A 908 20.91 -53.98 -14.81
C ASP A 908 20.35 -52.58 -15.08
N CYS A 909 19.84 -52.32 -16.30
CA CYS A 909 19.41 -50.99 -16.72
C CYS A 909 18.36 -50.37 -15.78
N SER A 910 17.38 -51.15 -15.32
CA SER A 910 16.34 -50.66 -14.39
C SER A 910 16.92 -50.28 -13.02
N SER A 911 17.76 -51.13 -12.42
CA SER A 911 18.43 -50.81 -11.14
C SER A 911 19.43 -49.65 -11.28
N TYR A 912 20.09 -49.53 -12.44
CA TYR A 912 20.98 -48.42 -12.74
C TYR A 912 20.22 -47.08 -12.70
N MET A 913 19.09 -46.99 -13.42
CA MET A 913 18.27 -45.77 -13.44
C MET A 913 17.78 -45.36 -12.04
N GLU A 914 17.33 -46.31 -11.22
CA GLU A 914 16.88 -46.02 -9.85
C GLU A 914 18.01 -45.49 -8.95
N LYS A 915 19.20 -46.11 -9.02
CA LYS A 915 20.38 -45.68 -8.26
C LYS A 915 20.88 -44.31 -8.73
N VAL A 916 20.90 -44.06 -10.03
CA VAL A 916 21.28 -42.76 -10.61
C VAL A 916 20.35 -41.66 -10.12
N LEU A 917 19.03 -41.86 -10.19
CA LEU A 917 18.04 -40.89 -9.68
C LEU A 917 18.25 -40.59 -8.19
N THR A 918 18.47 -41.63 -7.38
CA THR A 918 18.73 -41.47 -5.94
C THR A 918 20.01 -40.67 -5.67
N LYS A 919 21.08 -40.90 -6.45
CA LYS A 919 22.35 -40.19 -6.33
C LYS A 919 22.24 -38.73 -6.78
N LEU A 920 21.51 -38.45 -7.87
CA LEU A 920 21.22 -37.09 -8.34
C LEU A 920 20.42 -36.28 -7.30
N ASP A 921 19.40 -36.90 -6.70
CA ASP A 921 18.61 -36.25 -5.63
C ASP A 921 19.45 -35.97 -4.39
N ALA A 922 20.31 -36.92 -3.99
CA ALA A 922 21.24 -36.74 -2.87
C ALA A 922 22.24 -35.60 -3.12
N GLU A 923 22.78 -35.47 -4.34
CA GLU A 923 23.73 -34.42 -4.69
C GLU A 923 23.05 -33.05 -4.83
N ASN A 924 21.81 -33.01 -5.31
CA ASN A 924 21.02 -31.78 -5.32
C ASN A 924 20.75 -31.28 -3.88
N LEU A 925 20.43 -32.17 -2.94
CA LEU A 925 20.23 -31.82 -1.54
C LEU A 925 21.55 -31.37 -0.87
N ARG A 926 22.66 -32.04 -1.19
CA ARG A 926 24.01 -31.68 -0.74
C ARG A 926 24.41 -30.29 -1.25
N SER A 927 24.18 -30.02 -2.53
CA SER A 927 24.46 -28.72 -3.17
C SER A 927 23.72 -27.59 -2.46
N ARG A 928 22.44 -27.80 -2.08
CA ARG A 928 21.66 -26.82 -1.31
C ARG A 928 22.16 -26.62 0.12
N SER A 929 22.86 -27.60 0.69
CA SER A 929 23.40 -27.51 2.05
C SER A 929 24.70 -26.73 2.13
N PHE A 930 25.51 -26.72 1.06
CA PHE A 930 26.86 -26.15 1.08
C PHE A 930 27.09 -24.98 0.11
N LEU A 931 26.43 -24.99 -1.07
CA LEU A 931 26.76 -24.13 -2.19
C LEU A 931 25.81 -22.93 -2.33
N HIS A 932 26.26 -21.93 -3.09
CA HIS A 932 25.43 -20.81 -3.52
C HIS A 932 24.42 -21.24 -4.60
N THR A 933 23.27 -20.56 -4.67
CA THR A 933 22.15 -20.90 -5.56
C THR A 933 22.48 -20.89 -7.04
N SER A 934 23.47 -20.07 -7.45
CA SER A 934 23.96 -20.01 -8.83
C SER A 934 24.57 -21.33 -9.33
N SER A 935 25.12 -22.12 -8.41
CA SER A 935 25.86 -23.34 -8.77
C SER A 935 24.95 -24.55 -8.91
N TYR A 936 23.73 -24.50 -8.36
CA TYR A 936 22.79 -25.63 -8.37
C TYR A 936 22.56 -26.18 -9.78
N PRO A 937 22.10 -25.38 -10.78
CA PRO A 937 21.85 -25.91 -12.11
C PRO A 937 23.12 -26.43 -12.80
N ARG A 938 24.29 -25.85 -12.51
CA ARG A 938 25.58 -26.25 -13.11
C ARG A 938 26.07 -27.59 -12.56
N VAL A 939 25.92 -27.81 -11.26
CA VAL A 939 26.25 -29.09 -10.62
C VAL A 939 25.31 -30.19 -11.09
N THR A 940 24.00 -29.91 -11.14
CA THR A 940 23.02 -30.87 -11.66
C THR A 940 23.36 -31.26 -13.11
N ALA A 941 23.63 -30.27 -13.98
CA ALA A 941 23.97 -30.52 -15.37
C ALA A 941 25.27 -31.33 -15.53
N GLU A 942 26.31 -31.06 -14.73
CA GLU A 942 27.55 -31.85 -14.78
C GLU A 942 27.30 -33.30 -14.32
N CYS A 943 26.53 -33.52 -13.25
CA CYS A 943 26.17 -34.86 -12.80
C CYS A 943 25.33 -35.62 -13.84
N GLU A 944 24.33 -34.97 -14.44
CA GLU A 944 23.50 -35.55 -15.50
C GLU A 944 24.31 -35.87 -16.76
N ALA A 945 25.24 -34.99 -17.15
CA ALA A 945 26.13 -35.23 -18.29
C ALA A 945 27.02 -36.47 -18.08
N ARG A 946 27.59 -36.65 -16.89
CA ARG A 946 28.47 -37.82 -16.59
C ARG A 946 27.71 -39.11 -16.35
N MET A 947 26.59 -39.07 -15.64
CA MET A 947 25.84 -40.28 -15.30
C MET A 947 24.89 -40.73 -16.41
N VAL A 948 24.35 -39.82 -17.21
CA VAL A 948 23.35 -40.13 -18.26
C VAL A 948 23.90 -39.85 -19.65
N GLY A 949 24.46 -38.66 -19.86
CA GLY A 949 24.95 -38.20 -21.17
C GLY A 949 26.05 -39.09 -21.76
N ASP A 950 27.11 -39.37 -20.99
CA ASP A 950 28.25 -40.19 -21.41
C ASP A 950 27.84 -41.66 -21.70
N HIS A 951 26.68 -42.11 -21.21
CA HIS A 951 26.17 -43.49 -21.33
C HIS A 951 24.82 -43.60 -22.04
N LEU A 952 24.47 -42.60 -22.86
CA LEU A 952 23.18 -42.51 -23.54
C LEU A 952 22.87 -43.73 -24.43
N SER A 953 23.89 -44.27 -25.12
CA SER A 953 23.74 -45.43 -26.01
C SER A 953 23.30 -46.70 -25.27
N PHE A 954 23.76 -46.90 -24.04
CA PHE A 954 23.36 -48.02 -23.19
C PHE A 954 21.86 -47.93 -22.84
N LEU A 955 21.39 -46.75 -22.42
CA LEU A 955 19.98 -46.52 -22.10
C LEU A 955 19.08 -46.65 -23.34
N GLN A 956 19.54 -46.16 -24.49
CA GLN A 956 18.80 -46.25 -25.75
C GLN A 956 18.67 -47.68 -26.28
N THR A 957 19.63 -48.56 -25.99
CA THR A 957 19.59 -49.97 -26.43
C THR A 957 18.47 -50.75 -25.75
N GLU A 958 18.16 -50.44 -24.49
CA GLU A 958 17.11 -51.11 -23.71
C GLU A 958 15.71 -50.49 -23.89
N CYS A 959 15.61 -49.30 -24.53
CA CYS A 959 14.35 -48.61 -24.80
C CYS A 959 13.31 -49.49 -25.52
N PRO A 960 13.63 -50.21 -26.61
CA PRO A 960 12.64 -51.01 -27.34
C PRO A 960 12.04 -52.10 -26.45
N SER A 961 12.88 -52.82 -25.68
CA SER A 961 12.44 -53.88 -24.77
C SER A 961 11.44 -53.36 -23.72
N MET A 962 11.72 -52.20 -23.12
CA MET A 962 10.87 -51.61 -22.10
C MET A 962 9.53 -51.09 -22.65
N VAL A 963 9.53 -50.53 -23.87
CA VAL A 963 8.30 -50.09 -24.56
C VAL A 963 7.45 -51.30 -24.95
N HIS A 964 8.05 -52.37 -25.47
CA HIS A 964 7.33 -53.58 -25.87
C HIS A 964 6.69 -54.33 -24.70
N ASN A 965 7.36 -54.34 -23.53
CA ASN A 965 6.89 -54.99 -22.31
C ASN A 965 5.97 -54.11 -21.44
N GLU A 966 5.65 -52.89 -21.88
CA GLU A 966 4.86 -51.90 -21.12
C GLU A 966 5.36 -51.67 -19.68
N ALA A 967 6.68 -51.64 -19.48
CA ALA A 967 7.30 -51.44 -18.16
C ALA A 967 7.18 -49.98 -17.69
N ARG A 968 5.98 -49.58 -17.25
CA ARG A 968 5.61 -48.17 -16.96
C ARG A 968 6.51 -47.46 -15.95
N LYS A 969 7.00 -48.17 -14.93
CA LYS A 969 7.89 -47.61 -13.90
C LYS A 969 9.25 -47.24 -14.48
N ASP A 970 9.82 -48.14 -15.28
CA ASP A 970 11.13 -47.95 -15.90
C ASP A 970 11.08 -46.90 -17.00
N LEU A 971 10.00 -46.87 -17.80
CA LEU A 971 9.75 -45.81 -18.78
C LEU A 971 9.60 -44.42 -18.12
N GLN A 972 8.99 -44.34 -16.94
CA GLN A 972 8.90 -43.09 -16.19
C GLN A 972 10.28 -42.60 -15.74
N ASN A 973 11.11 -43.50 -15.21
CA ASN A 973 12.48 -43.18 -14.78
C ASN A 973 13.35 -42.76 -15.97
N MET A 974 13.24 -43.50 -17.08
CA MET A 974 13.95 -43.23 -18.32
C MET A 974 13.58 -41.87 -18.92
N TYR A 975 12.29 -41.52 -18.96
CA TYR A 975 11.85 -40.20 -19.40
C TYR A 975 12.41 -39.08 -18.52
N ARG A 976 12.44 -39.27 -17.20
CA ARG A 976 13.00 -38.29 -16.26
C ARG A 976 14.49 -38.05 -16.50
N LEU A 977 15.25 -39.11 -16.77
CA LEU A 977 16.70 -39.03 -17.02
C LEU A 977 17.04 -38.50 -18.41
N LEU A 978 16.25 -38.81 -19.43
CA LEU A 978 16.52 -38.41 -20.83
C LEU A 978 16.01 -37.01 -21.17
N LYS A 979 15.03 -36.48 -20.45
CA LYS A 979 14.44 -35.15 -20.69
C LYS A 979 15.44 -33.98 -20.59
N PRO A 980 16.37 -33.95 -19.62
CA PRO A 980 17.34 -32.85 -19.48
C PRO A 980 18.47 -32.90 -20.53
N ILE A 981 18.70 -34.05 -21.17
CA ILE A 981 19.80 -34.25 -22.11
C ILE A 981 19.38 -33.90 -23.54
N ASP A 982 20.17 -33.05 -24.19
CA ASP A 982 19.96 -32.67 -25.58
C ASP A 982 19.96 -33.92 -26.49
N SER A 983 18.90 -34.09 -27.28
CA SER A 983 18.66 -35.25 -28.15
C SER A 983 18.43 -36.60 -27.44
N GLY A 984 18.33 -36.64 -26.11
CA GLY A 984 18.12 -37.88 -25.35
C GLY A 984 16.78 -38.56 -25.63
N LEU A 985 15.72 -37.80 -25.88
CA LEU A 985 14.34 -38.31 -26.05
C LEU A 985 14.01 -38.84 -27.45
N GLN A 986 14.83 -38.59 -28.48
CA GLN A 986 14.46 -38.88 -29.88
C GLN A 986 14.18 -40.36 -30.13
N VAL A 987 15.02 -41.24 -29.57
CA VAL A 987 14.85 -42.70 -29.72
C VAL A 987 13.59 -43.17 -29.00
N LEU A 988 13.35 -42.70 -27.78
CA LEU A 988 12.16 -43.06 -27.00
C LEU A 988 10.85 -42.63 -27.70
N VAL A 989 10.83 -41.43 -28.29
CA VAL A 989 9.66 -40.93 -29.05
C VAL A 989 9.41 -41.79 -30.30
N THR A 990 10.48 -42.14 -31.02
CA THR A 990 10.37 -42.96 -32.24
C THR A 990 9.85 -44.37 -31.92
N GLU A 991 10.41 -45.02 -30.90
CA GLU A 991 9.98 -46.36 -30.45
C GLU A 991 8.53 -46.37 -29.94
N ILE A 992 8.11 -45.34 -29.19
CA ILE A 992 6.72 -45.23 -28.74
C ILE A 992 5.77 -45.01 -29.93
N GLN A 993 6.16 -44.17 -30.89
CA GLN A 993 5.36 -43.93 -32.09
C GLN A 993 5.19 -45.21 -32.91
N GLU A 994 6.27 -45.96 -33.13
CA GLU A 994 6.24 -47.24 -33.84
C GLU A 994 5.40 -48.28 -33.08
N HIS A 995 5.55 -48.36 -31.76
CA HIS A 995 4.78 -49.27 -30.91
C HIS A 995 3.27 -48.97 -30.97
N ILE A 996 2.86 -47.70 -30.83
CA ILE A 996 1.45 -47.30 -30.91
C ILE A 996 0.90 -47.59 -32.31
N THR A 997 1.67 -47.28 -33.36
CA THR A 997 1.27 -47.55 -34.75
C THR A 997 1.07 -49.04 -34.98
N ARG A 998 2.01 -49.88 -34.53
CA ARG A 998 1.92 -51.34 -34.64
C ARG A 998 0.72 -51.89 -33.85
N LYS A 999 0.52 -51.44 -32.61
CA LYS A 999 -0.62 -51.87 -31.78
C LYS A 999 -1.97 -51.44 -32.36
N GLY A 1000 -2.06 -50.22 -32.88
CA GLY A 1000 -3.26 -49.75 -33.58
C GLY A 1000 -3.56 -50.58 -34.83
N LEU A 1001 -2.54 -50.87 -35.65
CA LEU A 1001 -2.71 -51.74 -36.82
C LEU A 1001 -3.05 -53.19 -36.45
N GLU A 1002 -2.48 -53.74 -35.38
CA GLU A 1002 -2.83 -55.06 -34.82
C GLU A 1002 -4.30 -55.10 -34.35
N ALA A 1003 -4.81 -54.02 -33.75
CA ALA A 1003 -6.20 -53.92 -33.30
C ALA A 1003 -7.20 -53.79 -34.47
N ILE A 1004 -6.81 -53.10 -35.54
CA ILE A 1004 -7.66 -52.85 -36.72
C ILE A 1004 -7.62 -53.99 -37.75
N SER A 1005 -6.48 -54.70 -37.87
CA SER A 1005 -6.28 -55.80 -38.81
C SER A 1005 -7.41 -56.86 -38.82
N PRO A 1006 -7.87 -57.38 -37.66
CA PRO A 1006 -8.96 -58.35 -37.59
C PRO A 1006 -10.31 -57.83 -38.10
N LEU A 1007 -10.55 -56.52 -38.01
CA LEU A 1007 -11.77 -55.86 -38.49
C LEU A 1007 -11.77 -55.75 -40.02
N SER A 1008 -10.60 -55.70 -40.67
CA SER A 1008 -10.50 -55.67 -42.15
C SER A 1008 -10.73 -57.04 -42.82
N ALA A 1009 -10.53 -58.13 -42.08
CA ALA A 1009 -10.63 -59.50 -42.61
C ALA A 1009 -12.04 -60.10 -42.50
N ARG A 1010 -12.89 -59.52 -41.67
CA ARG A 1010 -14.34 -59.79 -41.65
C ARG A 1010 -14.98 -58.67 -42.45
N ASP A 1011 -15.63 -58.97 -43.58
CA ASP A 1011 -16.39 -58.00 -44.41
C ASP A 1011 -17.54 -57.27 -43.67
N ASP A 1012 -17.59 -57.37 -42.34
CA ASP A 1012 -18.49 -56.67 -41.43
C ASP A 1012 -17.89 -55.31 -41.04
N ASN A 1013 -17.92 -54.34 -41.97
CA ASN A 1013 -17.60 -52.93 -41.70
C ASN A 1013 -18.65 -52.31 -40.75
N VAL A 1014 -18.61 -52.67 -39.47
CA VAL A 1014 -19.44 -52.08 -38.41
C VAL A 1014 -18.74 -50.83 -37.88
N PRO A 1015 -19.23 -49.61 -38.14
CA PRO A 1015 -18.55 -48.36 -37.75
C PRO A 1015 -18.32 -48.24 -36.24
N GLN A 1016 -19.19 -48.87 -35.44
CA GLN A 1016 -19.09 -48.85 -33.99
C GLN A 1016 -17.89 -49.66 -33.47
N LEU A 1017 -17.58 -50.82 -34.06
CA LEU A 1017 -16.43 -51.65 -33.66
C LEU A 1017 -15.08 -51.03 -34.04
N PHE A 1018 -15.06 -50.19 -35.09
CA PHE A 1018 -13.87 -49.42 -35.47
C PHE A 1018 -13.61 -48.21 -34.55
N VAL A 1019 -14.66 -47.67 -33.93
CA VAL A 1019 -14.55 -46.54 -32.99
C VAL A 1019 -14.26 -47.02 -31.56
N GLU A 1020 -14.68 -48.24 -31.21
CA GLU A 1020 -14.50 -48.83 -29.87
C GLU A 1020 -13.15 -49.55 -29.65
N ASN A 1021 -12.49 -50.03 -30.72
CA ASN A 1021 -11.13 -50.60 -30.67
C ASN A 1021 -10.07 -49.55 -31.00
#